data_AF-A0A7V2G2Y9-F1
#
_entry.id   AF-A0A7V2G2Y9-F1
#
_cell.length_a   1.000
_cell.length_b   1.000
_cell.length_c   1.000
_cell.angle_alpha   90.00
_cell.angle_beta   90.00
_cell.angle_gamma   90.00
#
_symmetry.space_group_name_H-M   'P 1'
#
loop_
_entity.id
_entity.type
_entity.pdbx_description
1 polymer ?
#
loop_
_entity_poly.entity_id
_entity_poly.type
_entity_poly.pdbx_seq_one_letter_code
_entity_poly.pdbx_strand_id
1 'polypeptide(L)'
;MAEHGHTVIFCDLEGRKLWGRGGLDGWVGPSQLASDGTAVFGVVKDSQVHRLELDGSASARIADTKENPIQSIAARNGKVMLTLKNQAVAGSVVQPKIGGRDFIFGECIPVPDGSRAYNRNLTGQEQFATTFYDGGHPQTAIAPKGAGTSAGILARFKAPTPIGTLLVERMEIPVDAEFYILKPGIKYSPTGMAPPAGEAPGPDWQFFGRSDLARRINAIPAPSADLVTEALYIRLTATEAQPPAKWPRFTMCRILPKRLARVDPPTKPLLPANARTEPLPAGATTTDAAWAFRSAAPMTPSAPQPVVIDYGKPITFDALALQNCVNHAYHIDRWTDPNTTPDPAKETGWVTIKEHEAGSGKIEGSLAGSTHSNDTRISLEETVTTRAIRLRFVDGKRGGRWSVPMNDSDPSLSQAADVALLRLVDGRPKEGKMIFRQLDGKTGAVELESNHPSIDMTEMAFAPDGTLWSITGNRLAKTKLPTQPGGAVEHQIVQTGALKGPVSLAVSPDGARIAVGDDAADAVFVFDTAGKLLSTIGGKGPRREGPWDGLTVDRPGGLAIDRHGKIWVCEHTYTPKRVTRYSPDGKFEQEWLGPPHYGGGGAISTDLKSFWYELCEYEIDFAAGTTRLKALNDVQSDPDTPTTEVGSYGYTKVGRPIELGGRRYLVGDVGGQYSPSFVVTIHDPSTSTVRPAAILGSAQNNPFLTRGDKAWSPHWLAKELKDHSFIWCDLNGDGVGQVDEVDLFKNSDILGPESKRRPFEGAYWGSFCGPDLTFWGGVRLAPSRFTEKGVPIYERSRIQPFDYSKLAPVYMGNLRHNSSASTGYGGVSMVTHDGSLIHMGQPYVVGPDLAIRGGPVTETPSDLTPAILGTIIDNPLSFVGSALTKGAVPEVAMINGNNGRWFLWAVREGVLLGEIFTGKAGGFGGITQPTRGMDLTDYKNDWETFFGYFTKADNGNYYVISGRGHFGLSRVEGIDAVRVATQRLRVPAESLAANTAVRARLLSAKTVKREKRELTLQPVAKRAAGFQPDGDITEWGDPAKLQRIGTDSTLAFDAAWDPQGLALAYRG
;
A
#
# COMPACT_ATOMS: atom_id res chain seq x y z
N MET A 1 -20.17 1.51 -17.29
CA MET A 1 -18.94 2.32 -17.13
C MET A 1 -17.93 1.76 -16.13
N ALA A 2 -18.32 1.04 -15.08
CA ALA A 2 -17.40 0.55 -14.03
C ALA A 2 -17.16 -0.96 -14.12
N GLU A 3 -15.89 -1.39 -14.14
CA GLU A 3 -15.51 -2.82 -14.19
C GLU A 3 -14.09 -3.03 -13.65
N HIS A 4 -13.88 -4.09 -12.85
CA HIS A 4 -12.55 -4.45 -12.36
C HIS A 4 -11.69 -5.08 -13.47
N GLY A 5 -10.39 -4.85 -13.44
CA GLY A 5 -9.43 -5.49 -14.34
C GLY A 5 -9.22 -4.73 -15.67
N HIS A 6 -10.16 -3.86 -16.04
CA HIS A 6 -9.94 -2.84 -17.06
C HIS A 6 -9.41 -1.57 -16.41
N THR A 7 -8.23 -1.15 -16.84
CA THR A 7 -7.62 0.11 -16.42
C THR A 7 -8.15 1.29 -17.23
N VAL A 8 -8.76 1.03 -18.40
CA VAL A 8 -9.44 2.03 -19.23
C VAL A 8 -10.73 1.42 -19.79
N ILE A 9 -11.82 2.19 -19.76
CA ILE A 9 -13.14 1.77 -20.27
C ILE A 9 -13.64 2.83 -21.24
N PHE A 10 -14.07 2.39 -22.42
CA PHE A 10 -14.73 3.22 -23.42
C PHE A 10 -16.23 2.98 -23.36
N CYS A 11 -16.99 4.06 -23.40
CA CYS A 11 -18.44 4.03 -23.30
C CYS A 11 -19.07 5.03 -24.27
N ASP A 12 -20.36 4.85 -24.55
CA ASP A 12 -21.14 5.89 -25.20
C ASP A 12 -21.58 6.99 -24.22
N LEU A 13 -22.28 7.99 -24.74
CA LEU A 13 -22.76 9.14 -23.95
C LEU A 13 -23.88 8.78 -22.97
N GLU A 14 -24.39 7.55 -23.03
CA GLU A 14 -25.32 7.00 -22.04
C GLU A 14 -24.60 6.14 -20.98
N GLY A 15 -23.26 6.09 -21.03
CA GLY A 15 -22.41 5.36 -20.08
C GLY A 15 -22.40 3.85 -20.25
N ARG A 16 -22.94 3.34 -21.38
CA ARG A 16 -22.91 1.92 -21.73
C ARG A 16 -21.52 1.59 -22.25
N LYS A 17 -20.94 0.51 -21.72
CA LYS A 17 -19.59 0.07 -22.10
C LYS A 17 -19.60 -0.39 -23.56
N LEU A 18 -18.68 0.14 -24.36
CA LEU A 18 -18.39 -0.33 -25.72
C LEU A 18 -17.29 -1.39 -25.67
N TRP A 19 -16.18 -1.07 -25.00
CA TRP A 19 -15.06 -1.97 -24.76
C TRP A 19 -14.24 -1.51 -23.54
N GLY A 20 -13.35 -2.36 -23.04
CA GLY A 20 -12.42 -2.03 -21.96
C GLY A 20 -11.07 -2.69 -22.19
N ARG A 21 -10.02 -2.13 -21.60
CA ARG A 21 -8.65 -2.64 -21.72
C ARG A 21 -8.00 -2.71 -20.35
N GLY A 22 -7.43 -3.87 -20.04
CA GLY A 22 -6.62 -4.08 -18.85
C GLY A 22 -5.15 -3.82 -19.10
N GLY A 23 -4.44 -3.38 -18.06
CA GLY A 23 -2.99 -3.43 -17.95
C GLY A 23 -2.18 -2.76 -19.06
N LEU A 24 -2.11 -1.41 -19.03
CA LEU A 24 -1.19 -0.66 -19.89
C LEU A 24 0.29 -0.92 -19.55
N ASP A 25 0.59 -1.09 -18.27
CA ASP A 25 1.90 -1.54 -17.76
C ASP A 25 1.71 -2.33 -16.46
N GLY A 26 1.42 -3.63 -16.59
CA GLY A 26 1.07 -4.51 -15.46
C GLY A 26 -0.37 -4.29 -14.97
N TRP A 27 -0.57 -4.11 -13.66
CA TRP A 27 -1.89 -3.82 -13.06
C TRP A 27 -2.18 -2.31 -12.90
N VAL A 28 -1.35 -1.45 -13.51
CA VAL A 28 -1.43 0.01 -13.35
C VAL A 28 -2.28 0.64 -14.44
N GLY A 29 -3.27 1.45 -14.04
CA GLY A 29 -4.06 2.26 -14.96
C GLY A 29 -3.54 3.70 -15.10
N PRO A 30 -4.07 4.45 -16.07
CA PRO A 30 -3.65 5.82 -16.26
C PRO A 30 -4.18 6.71 -15.13
N SER A 31 -3.33 7.59 -14.59
CA SER A 31 -3.71 8.61 -13.61
C SER A 31 -4.39 9.81 -14.26
N GLN A 32 -4.11 10.06 -15.55
CA GLN A 32 -4.71 11.13 -16.35
C GLN A 32 -4.93 10.68 -17.78
N LEU A 33 -5.93 11.27 -18.44
CA LEU A 33 -6.26 11.02 -19.84
C LEU A 33 -6.38 12.34 -20.61
N ALA A 34 -5.89 12.36 -21.85
CA ALA A 34 -6.14 13.43 -22.81
C ALA A 34 -6.52 12.85 -24.17
N SER A 35 -7.23 13.61 -24.99
CA SER A 35 -7.54 13.22 -26.37
C SER A 35 -7.62 14.44 -27.27
N ASP A 36 -7.22 14.26 -28.53
CA ASP A 36 -7.44 15.22 -29.61
C ASP A 36 -8.52 14.76 -30.59
N GLY A 37 -9.27 13.70 -30.25
CA GLY A 37 -10.27 13.07 -31.09
C GLY A 37 -9.73 12.04 -32.08
N THR A 38 -8.40 11.86 -32.20
CA THR A 38 -7.80 10.81 -33.04
C THR A 38 -7.34 9.60 -32.24
N ALA A 39 -6.92 9.82 -31.00
CA ALA A 39 -6.50 8.79 -30.05
C ALA A 39 -6.73 9.28 -28.62
N VAL A 40 -6.63 8.37 -27.66
CA VAL A 40 -6.55 8.70 -26.23
C VAL A 40 -5.11 8.52 -25.77
N PHE A 41 -4.63 9.44 -24.96
CA PHE A 41 -3.32 9.42 -24.34
C PHE A 41 -3.48 9.28 -22.84
N GLY A 42 -2.81 8.30 -22.24
CA GLY A 42 -2.86 8.02 -20.81
C GLY A 42 -1.50 8.15 -20.15
N VAL A 43 -1.46 8.80 -18.98
CA VAL A 43 -0.27 8.90 -18.12
C VAL A 43 -0.21 7.68 -17.21
N VAL A 44 0.82 6.85 -17.32
CA VAL A 44 0.97 5.60 -16.55
C VAL A 44 2.27 5.65 -15.73
N LYS A 45 2.22 5.21 -14.46
CA LYS A 45 3.35 5.26 -13.50
C LYS A 45 3.98 6.66 -13.37
N ASP A 46 3.16 7.69 -13.56
CA ASP A 46 3.53 9.10 -13.52
C ASP A 46 4.64 9.55 -14.48
N SER A 47 5.23 8.68 -15.31
CA SER A 47 6.31 9.06 -16.23
C SER A 47 6.08 8.61 -17.68
N GLN A 48 5.15 7.69 -17.91
CA GLN A 48 4.93 7.11 -19.22
C GLN A 48 3.71 7.70 -19.90
N VAL A 49 3.81 7.96 -21.20
CA VAL A 49 2.65 8.29 -22.04
C VAL A 49 2.33 7.09 -22.91
N HIS A 50 1.10 6.59 -22.78
CA HIS A 50 0.54 5.53 -23.59
C HIS A 50 -0.48 6.11 -24.57
N ARG A 51 -0.37 5.76 -25.84
CA ARG A 51 -1.39 6.03 -26.86
C ARG A 51 -2.31 4.82 -26.96
N LEU A 52 -3.62 5.07 -26.98
CA LEU A 52 -4.68 4.08 -27.15
C LEU A 52 -5.52 4.48 -28.36
N GLU A 53 -5.75 3.55 -29.28
CA GLU A 53 -6.67 3.75 -30.39
C GLU A 53 -8.12 3.73 -29.88
N LEU A 54 -8.99 4.57 -30.46
CA LEU A 54 -10.37 4.74 -30.02
C LEU A 54 -11.26 3.50 -30.22
N ASP A 55 -10.87 2.62 -31.14
CA ASP A 55 -11.54 1.35 -31.41
C ASP A 55 -11.05 0.21 -30.50
N GLY A 56 -10.04 0.46 -29.66
CA GLY A 56 -9.45 -0.51 -28.73
C GLY A 56 -8.51 -1.51 -29.37
N SER A 57 -8.26 -1.40 -30.69
CA SER A 57 -7.44 -2.34 -31.46
C SER A 57 -5.99 -2.39 -30.98
N ALA A 58 -5.43 -1.26 -30.54
CA ALA A 58 -4.03 -1.16 -30.14
C ALA A 58 -3.80 -0.18 -28.98
N SER A 59 -2.70 -0.42 -28.25
CA SER A 59 -2.10 0.55 -27.35
C SER A 59 -0.57 0.44 -27.43
N ALA A 60 0.12 1.56 -27.28
CA ALA A 60 1.58 1.59 -27.24
C ALA A 60 2.08 2.66 -26.27
N ARG A 61 3.14 2.33 -25.52
CA ARG A 61 3.93 3.35 -24.81
C ARG A 61 4.73 4.14 -25.85
N ILE A 62 4.43 5.42 -25.98
CA ILE A 62 5.09 6.31 -26.96
C ILE A 62 6.20 7.14 -26.32
N ALA A 63 6.12 7.43 -25.02
CA ALA A 63 7.14 8.21 -24.32
C ALA A 63 7.36 7.76 -22.88
N ASP A 64 8.56 8.02 -22.36
CA ASP A 64 8.92 7.90 -20.95
C ASP A 64 9.75 9.14 -20.55
N THR A 65 9.21 9.93 -19.63
CA THR A 65 9.81 11.17 -19.13
C THR A 65 10.89 10.91 -18.08
N LYS A 66 11.19 9.62 -17.82
CA LYS A 66 12.20 9.11 -16.90
C LYS A 66 11.95 9.62 -15.49
N GLU A 67 12.92 10.31 -14.90
CA GLU A 67 12.83 10.79 -13.53
C GLU A 67 11.88 11.97 -13.35
N ASN A 68 11.39 12.65 -14.39
CA ASN A 68 10.51 13.81 -14.26
C ASN A 68 9.04 13.40 -14.35
N PRO A 69 8.29 13.33 -13.23
CA PRO A 69 6.89 12.93 -13.26
C PRO A 69 6.05 13.92 -14.07
N ILE A 70 5.09 13.40 -14.84
CA ILE A 70 4.09 14.14 -15.57
C ILE A 70 3.10 14.71 -14.56
N GLN A 71 2.98 16.04 -14.56
CA GLN A 71 2.05 16.79 -13.73
C GLN A 71 0.70 16.96 -14.44
N SER A 72 0.71 17.28 -15.73
CA SER A 72 -0.50 17.42 -16.54
C SER A 72 -0.27 17.00 -17.99
N ILE A 73 -1.33 16.53 -18.64
CA ILE A 73 -1.38 16.16 -20.06
C ILE A 73 -2.52 16.85 -20.78
N ALA A 74 -2.26 17.36 -21.99
CA ALA A 74 -3.28 17.79 -22.94
C ALA A 74 -2.92 17.31 -24.35
N ALA A 75 -3.89 17.18 -25.25
CA ALA A 75 -3.64 16.76 -26.62
C ALA A 75 -4.40 17.63 -27.62
N ARG A 76 -3.77 17.92 -28.76
CA ARG A 76 -4.38 18.66 -29.88
C ARG A 76 -3.62 18.40 -31.16
N ASN A 77 -4.32 18.23 -32.28
CA ASN A 77 -3.74 18.17 -33.63
C ASN A 77 -2.59 17.16 -33.79
N GLY A 78 -2.75 15.96 -33.23
CA GLY A 78 -1.74 14.91 -33.26
C GLY A 78 -0.54 15.17 -32.36
N LYS A 79 -0.60 16.15 -31.46
CA LYS A 79 0.47 16.51 -30.51
C LYS A 79 0.00 16.34 -29.07
N VAL A 80 0.93 15.98 -28.21
CA VAL A 80 0.71 15.82 -26.76
C VAL A 80 1.54 16.85 -26.02
N MET A 81 0.89 17.63 -25.17
CA MET A 81 1.51 18.61 -24.30
C MET A 81 1.62 18.03 -22.91
N LEU A 82 2.82 18.09 -22.35
CA LEU A 82 3.09 17.65 -21.00
C LEU A 82 3.65 18.82 -20.20
N THR A 83 3.20 18.94 -18.96
CA THR A 83 3.98 19.61 -17.92
C THR A 83 4.57 18.55 -17.03
N LEU A 84 5.86 18.64 -16.76
CA LEU A 84 6.62 17.69 -15.97
C LEU A 84 7.14 18.41 -14.73
N LYS A 85 7.12 17.75 -13.58
CA LYS A 85 7.84 18.24 -12.41
C LYS A 85 9.34 18.10 -12.65
N ASN A 86 10.06 19.22 -12.65
CA ASN A 86 11.50 19.25 -12.88
C ASN A 86 12.23 18.69 -11.67
N GLN A 87 12.52 17.39 -11.63
CA GLN A 87 13.20 16.78 -10.47
C GLN A 87 14.66 17.25 -10.31
N ALA A 88 15.26 17.92 -11.30
CA ALA A 88 16.56 18.54 -11.13
C ALA A 88 16.52 19.78 -10.21
N VAL A 89 15.35 20.44 -10.14
CA VAL A 89 15.10 21.68 -9.38
C VAL A 89 14.20 21.44 -8.16
N ALA A 90 13.10 20.72 -8.37
CA ALA A 90 12.08 20.39 -7.37
C ALA A 90 12.40 19.12 -6.58
N GLY A 91 13.36 18.32 -7.05
CA GLY A 91 13.82 17.13 -6.35
C GLY A 91 14.54 17.49 -5.06
N SER A 92 14.55 16.55 -4.11
CA SER A 92 15.28 16.75 -2.87
C SER A 92 16.77 16.93 -3.13
N VAL A 93 17.35 17.98 -2.55
CA VAL A 93 18.80 18.26 -2.63
C VAL A 93 19.61 17.37 -1.69
N VAL A 94 18.95 16.70 -0.75
CA VAL A 94 19.55 15.75 0.22
C VAL A 94 19.16 14.30 -0.05
N GLN A 95 18.49 14.02 -1.17
CA GLN A 95 18.24 12.66 -1.62
C GLN A 95 19.34 12.22 -2.61
N PRO A 96 19.94 11.05 -2.39
CA PRO A 96 20.87 10.44 -3.32
C PRO A 96 20.15 9.97 -4.58
N LYS A 97 20.86 9.97 -5.71
CA LYS A 97 20.38 9.44 -7.00
C LYS A 97 21.06 8.12 -7.38
N ILE A 98 21.42 7.32 -6.37
CA ILE A 98 22.07 6.02 -6.52
C ILE A 98 21.31 4.97 -5.71
N GLY A 99 21.38 3.70 -6.12
CA GLY A 99 20.77 2.56 -5.45
C GLY A 99 21.57 1.27 -5.65
N GLY A 100 21.06 0.15 -5.16
CA GLY A 100 21.77 -1.15 -5.22
C GLY A 100 22.19 -1.59 -6.62
N ARG A 101 21.44 -1.20 -7.66
CA ARG A 101 21.76 -1.53 -9.04
C ARG A 101 22.98 -0.80 -9.59
N ASP A 102 23.45 0.25 -8.94
CA ASP A 102 24.53 1.12 -9.45
C ASP A 102 25.93 0.65 -9.02
N PHE A 103 26.02 -0.42 -8.22
CA PHE A 103 27.28 -0.95 -7.71
C PHE A 103 27.74 -2.24 -8.43
N ILE A 104 29.06 -2.42 -8.57
CA ILE A 104 29.68 -3.70 -8.95
C ILE A 104 30.13 -4.41 -7.67
N PHE A 105 29.22 -5.15 -7.03
CA PHE A 105 29.46 -5.72 -5.70
C PHE A 105 30.69 -6.65 -5.62
N GLY A 106 31.02 -7.36 -6.70
CA GLY A 106 32.22 -8.23 -6.76
C GLY A 106 33.55 -7.47 -6.68
N GLU A 107 33.53 -6.16 -6.93
CA GLU A 107 34.70 -5.27 -6.91
C GLU A 107 34.66 -4.30 -5.70
N CYS A 108 33.66 -4.42 -4.82
CA CYS A 108 33.59 -3.64 -3.59
C CYS A 108 34.45 -4.25 -2.47
N ILE A 109 34.83 -3.42 -1.49
CA ILE A 109 35.52 -3.86 -0.27
C ILE A 109 34.65 -3.48 0.94
N PRO A 110 34.27 -4.44 1.81
CA PRO A 110 34.34 -5.89 1.57
C PRO A 110 33.44 -6.30 0.38
N VAL A 111 33.71 -7.45 -0.22
CA VAL A 111 32.82 -8.04 -1.24
C VAL A 111 31.54 -8.50 -0.55
N PRO A 112 30.37 -7.89 -0.83
CA PRO A 112 29.13 -8.24 -0.12
C PRO A 112 28.53 -9.54 -0.66
N ASP A 113 28.08 -10.42 0.23
CA ASP A 113 27.40 -11.66 -0.14
C ASP A 113 26.00 -11.38 -0.72
N GLY A 114 25.60 -12.15 -1.75
CA GLY A 114 24.25 -12.12 -2.32
C GLY A 114 23.22 -12.93 -1.51
N SER A 115 23.66 -13.76 -0.56
CA SER A 115 22.75 -14.50 0.33
C SER A 115 22.09 -13.57 1.36
N ARG A 116 20.88 -13.91 1.80
CA ARG A 116 20.22 -13.19 2.90
C ARG A 116 21.04 -13.42 4.17
N ALA A 117 21.34 -12.34 4.89
CA ALA A 117 21.98 -12.47 6.20
C ALA A 117 21.10 -13.31 7.13
N TYR A 118 21.71 -14.08 8.03
CA TYR A 118 21.07 -15.09 8.90
C TYR A 118 19.96 -14.56 9.83
N ASN A 119 19.59 -13.26 9.77
CA ASN A 119 18.54 -12.71 10.62
C ASN A 119 17.70 -11.52 10.09
N ARG A 120 17.79 -11.06 8.82
CA ARG A 120 16.86 -10.03 8.26
C ARG A 120 16.70 -10.14 6.74
N ASN A 121 15.61 -9.58 6.22
CA ASN A 121 15.15 -9.64 4.83
C ASN A 121 16.11 -9.03 3.77
N LEU A 122 17.23 -8.41 4.15
CA LEU A 122 18.19 -7.81 3.24
C LEU A 122 19.40 -8.74 2.97
N THR A 123 19.77 -8.86 1.71
CA THR A 123 21.03 -9.44 1.22
C THR A 123 22.23 -8.58 1.64
N GLY A 124 23.44 -9.15 1.65
CA GLY A 124 24.66 -8.38 1.92
C GLY A 124 24.88 -7.25 0.89
N GLN A 125 24.48 -7.45 -0.36
CA GLN A 125 24.49 -6.42 -1.41
C GLN A 125 23.58 -5.24 -1.09
N GLU A 126 22.34 -5.51 -0.64
CA GLU A 126 21.41 -4.45 -0.23
C GLU A 126 21.96 -3.69 0.98
N GLN A 127 22.50 -4.40 1.98
CA GLN A 127 23.16 -3.79 3.14
C GLN A 127 24.28 -2.83 2.71
N PHE A 128 25.14 -3.28 1.81
CA PHE A 128 26.22 -2.45 1.28
C PHE A 128 25.70 -1.21 0.58
N ALA A 129 24.73 -1.36 -0.32
CA ALA A 129 24.25 -0.23 -1.07
C ALA A 129 23.51 0.77 -0.17
N THR A 130 22.67 0.31 0.77
CA THR A 130 21.86 1.19 1.64
C THR A 130 22.71 2.16 2.47
N THR A 131 23.93 1.80 2.87
CA THR A 131 24.88 2.70 3.54
C THR A 131 25.15 3.98 2.74
N PHE A 132 25.00 3.94 1.42
CA PHE A 132 25.27 5.07 0.52
C PHE A 132 24.04 5.86 0.07
N TYR A 133 22.81 5.36 0.29
CA TYR A 133 21.61 6.06 -0.20
C TYR A 133 20.43 6.18 0.77
N ASP A 134 20.15 5.17 1.61
CA ASP A 134 18.97 5.20 2.50
C ASP A 134 19.37 5.29 3.98
N GLY A 135 20.58 4.85 4.31
CA GLY A 135 21.05 4.65 5.68
C GLY A 135 21.07 3.17 6.04
N GLY A 136 22.15 2.71 6.68
CA GLY A 136 22.26 1.36 7.20
C GLY A 136 22.10 1.35 8.72
N HIS A 137 21.25 0.46 9.26
CA HIS A 137 21.17 0.20 10.71
C HIS A 137 22.52 -0.35 11.20
N PRO A 138 23.04 -0.05 12.42
CA PRO A 138 24.29 -0.65 12.93
C PRO A 138 24.37 -2.19 12.80
N GLN A 139 23.24 -2.88 12.93
CA GLN A 139 23.11 -4.33 12.68
C GLN A 139 22.98 -4.75 11.19
N THR A 140 22.69 -3.85 10.26
CA THR A 140 22.65 -4.09 8.79
C THR A 140 23.68 -3.25 8.01
N ALA A 141 24.51 -2.49 8.71
CA ALA A 141 25.55 -1.62 8.17
C ALA A 141 26.78 -2.43 7.75
N ILE A 142 27.60 -1.84 6.89
CA ILE A 142 28.80 -2.49 6.36
C ILE A 142 29.86 -2.61 7.45
N ALA A 143 30.35 -3.82 7.69
CA ALA A 143 31.58 -3.99 8.44
C ALA A 143 32.77 -3.66 7.51
N PRO A 144 33.57 -2.61 7.80
CA PRO A 144 34.72 -2.31 6.97
C PRO A 144 35.75 -3.45 7.05
N LYS A 145 36.59 -3.60 6.02
CA LYS A 145 37.67 -4.60 6.05
C LYS A 145 38.84 -4.01 6.85
N GLY A 146 39.13 -4.58 8.02
CA GLY A 146 40.16 -4.09 8.93
C GLY A 146 41.57 -4.60 8.62
N ALA A 147 42.58 -3.79 8.95
CA ALA A 147 43.99 -4.12 8.97
C ALA A 147 44.69 -3.32 10.11
N GLY A 148 44.82 -3.92 11.29
CA GLY A 148 45.43 -3.26 12.45
C GLY A 148 44.64 -2.02 12.92
N THR A 149 45.30 -0.85 12.97
CA THR A 149 44.75 0.45 13.40
C THR A 149 43.98 1.21 12.32
N SER A 150 43.81 0.62 11.13
CA SER A 150 42.99 1.18 10.05
C SER A 150 42.03 0.16 9.42
N ALA A 151 41.02 0.64 8.70
CA ALA A 151 40.10 -0.18 7.90
C ALA A 151 39.68 0.52 6.60
N GLY A 152 39.22 -0.24 5.61
CA GLY A 152 38.85 0.27 4.30
C GLY A 152 37.46 -0.17 3.84
N ILE A 153 36.76 0.73 3.14
CA ILE A 153 35.54 0.46 2.37
C ILE A 153 35.76 0.97 0.95
N LEU A 154 35.49 0.13 -0.05
CA LEU A 154 35.54 0.51 -1.47
C LEU A 154 34.17 0.31 -2.08
N ALA A 155 33.57 1.39 -2.57
CA ALA A 155 32.36 1.38 -3.40
C ALA A 155 32.74 1.51 -4.87
N ARG A 156 32.51 0.45 -5.64
CA ARG A 156 32.69 0.43 -7.09
C ARG A 156 31.37 0.66 -7.80
N PHE A 157 31.32 1.64 -8.69
CA PHE A 157 30.12 1.95 -9.47
C PHE A 157 30.13 1.28 -10.85
N LYS A 158 28.96 0.92 -11.39
CA LYS A 158 28.82 0.35 -12.74
C LYS A 158 29.13 1.35 -13.85
N ALA A 159 28.89 2.62 -13.59
CA ALA A 159 29.17 3.73 -14.49
C ALA A 159 29.83 4.87 -13.68
N PRO A 160 30.52 5.82 -14.33
CA PRO A 160 30.95 7.05 -13.67
C PRO A 160 29.78 7.73 -12.96
N THR A 161 29.88 7.84 -11.63
CA THR A 161 28.82 8.33 -10.75
C THR A 161 29.13 9.77 -10.33
N PRO A 162 28.17 10.72 -10.47
CA PRO A 162 28.31 12.06 -9.93
C PRO A 162 28.41 12.06 -8.41
N ILE A 163 29.43 12.72 -7.87
CA ILE A 163 29.60 12.93 -6.42
C ILE A 163 29.71 14.44 -6.18
N GLY A 164 28.61 15.04 -5.74
CA GLY A 164 28.55 16.45 -5.33
C GLY A 164 28.83 16.63 -3.84
N THR A 165 28.36 15.73 -2.97
CA THR A 165 28.63 15.79 -1.52
C THR A 165 28.63 14.41 -0.91
N LEU A 166 29.57 14.16 -0.02
CA LEU A 166 29.49 13.06 0.93
C LEU A 166 28.88 13.61 2.22
N LEU A 167 27.63 13.23 2.47
CA LEU A 167 26.94 13.54 3.73
C LEU A 167 27.17 12.37 4.69
N VAL A 168 28.06 12.59 5.64
CA VAL A 168 28.56 11.58 6.56
C VAL A 168 28.00 11.86 7.94
N GLU A 169 27.38 10.85 8.54
CA GLU A 169 26.76 10.99 9.85
C GLU A 169 27.69 10.53 10.97
N ARG A 170 27.36 11.01 12.17
CA ARG A 170 28.09 10.69 13.39
C ARG A 170 27.99 9.19 13.70
N MET A 171 29.09 8.63 14.18
CA MET A 171 29.26 7.29 14.69
C MET A 171 29.45 7.32 16.21
N GLU A 172 29.03 6.26 16.92
CA GLU A 172 29.22 6.18 18.37
C GLU A 172 30.69 6.03 18.80
N ILE A 173 31.47 5.33 17.98
CA ILE A 173 32.89 5.11 18.23
C ILE A 173 33.68 6.18 17.48
N PRO A 174 34.56 6.92 18.17
CA PRO A 174 35.35 7.96 17.52
C PRO A 174 36.33 7.31 16.54
N VAL A 175 36.13 7.59 15.26
CA VAL A 175 36.99 7.18 14.16
C VAL A 175 37.16 8.35 13.20
N ASP A 176 38.36 8.51 12.69
CA ASP A 176 38.64 9.44 11.61
C ASP A 176 38.40 8.75 10.27
N ALA A 177 37.65 9.41 9.39
CA ALA A 177 37.38 8.92 8.03
C ALA A 177 38.04 9.83 6.99
N GLU A 178 38.92 9.27 6.18
CA GLU A 178 39.51 9.88 4.99
C GLU A 178 38.80 9.34 3.75
N PHE A 179 38.36 10.24 2.87
CA PHE A 179 37.62 9.91 1.66
C PHE A 179 38.50 10.15 0.45
N TYR A 180 38.54 9.18 -0.45
CA TYR A 180 39.28 9.23 -1.69
C TYR A 180 38.36 8.80 -2.83
N ILE A 181 38.53 9.44 -3.97
CA ILE A 181 37.83 9.06 -5.19
C ILE A 181 38.86 8.74 -6.26
N LEU A 182 38.53 7.81 -7.15
CA LEU A 182 39.36 7.59 -8.32
C LEU A 182 39.34 8.87 -9.17
N LYS A 183 40.50 9.31 -9.64
CA LYS A 183 40.60 10.53 -10.46
C LYS A 183 39.62 10.48 -11.63
N PRO A 184 38.87 11.57 -11.90
CA PRO A 184 37.90 11.62 -13.01
C PRO A 184 38.54 11.18 -14.34
N GLY A 185 37.84 10.35 -15.09
CA GLY A 185 38.30 9.82 -16.39
C GLY A 185 39.21 8.58 -16.31
N ILE A 186 39.75 8.23 -15.13
CA ILE A 186 40.50 6.98 -14.96
C ILE A 186 39.54 5.80 -14.84
N LYS A 187 39.81 4.74 -15.61
CA LYS A 187 39.07 3.47 -15.57
C LYS A 187 39.58 2.62 -14.41
N TYR A 188 38.69 2.17 -13.54
CA TYR A 188 39.08 1.33 -12.41
C TYR A 188 39.51 -0.07 -12.87
N SER A 189 40.62 -0.57 -12.34
CA SER A 189 41.10 -1.95 -12.53
C SER A 189 41.27 -2.68 -11.18
N PRO A 190 40.55 -3.79 -10.93
CA PRO A 190 40.62 -4.51 -9.66
C PRO A 190 42.02 -5.07 -9.32
N THR A 191 42.84 -5.38 -10.33
CA THR A 191 44.13 -6.07 -10.16
C THR A 191 45.31 -5.15 -9.85
N GLY A 192 45.13 -3.83 -9.82
CA GLY A 192 46.22 -2.89 -9.54
C GLY A 192 45.80 -1.56 -8.89
N MET A 193 44.49 -1.25 -8.83
CA MET A 193 44.00 0.02 -8.27
C MET A 193 43.21 -0.15 -6.98
N ALA A 194 42.86 -1.38 -6.59
CA ALA A 194 42.19 -1.66 -5.32
C ALA A 194 43.12 -1.33 -4.14
N PRO A 195 42.80 -0.34 -3.30
CA PRO A 195 43.65 -0.02 -2.16
C PRO A 195 43.68 -1.20 -1.18
N PRO A 196 44.84 -1.53 -0.57
CA PRO A 196 44.86 -2.41 0.58
C PRO A 196 43.97 -1.83 1.68
N ALA A 197 43.17 -2.68 2.33
CA ALA A 197 42.15 -2.20 3.25
C ALA A 197 42.78 -1.48 4.44
N GLY A 198 42.42 -0.21 4.64
CA GLY A 198 42.97 0.64 5.71
C GLY A 198 44.26 1.38 5.34
N GLU A 199 44.87 1.12 4.18
CA GLU A 199 46.04 1.87 3.71
C GLU A 199 45.61 3.06 2.84
N ALA A 200 46.52 4.03 2.71
CA ALA A 200 46.33 5.14 1.77
C ALA A 200 46.37 4.60 0.33
N PRO A 201 45.49 5.09 -0.56
CA PRO A 201 45.42 4.56 -1.92
C PRO A 201 46.58 5.07 -2.79
N GLY A 202 46.81 4.39 -3.92
CA GLY A 202 47.87 4.73 -4.88
C GLY A 202 47.63 6.05 -5.65
N PRO A 203 48.56 6.45 -6.53
CA PRO A 203 48.58 7.78 -7.16
C PRO A 203 47.40 8.08 -8.09
N ASP A 204 46.63 7.08 -8.52
CA ASP A 204 45.42 7.25 -9.35
C ASP A 204 44.21 7.75 -8.55
N TRP A 205 44.32 7.77 -7.24
CA TRP A 205 43.30 8.27 -6.33
C TRP A 205 43.59 9.72 -5.95
N GLN A 206 42.52 10.49 -5.74
CA GLN A 206 42.61 11.85 -5.21
C GLN A 206 41.88 11.93 -3.87
N PHE A 207 42.48 12.65 -2.93
CA PHE A 207 41.86 12.95 -1.66
C PHE A 207 40.64 13.85 -1.86
N PHE A 208 39.50 13.44 -1.31
CA PHE A 208 38.22 14.13 -1.41
C PHE A 208 37.94 14.96 -0.16
N GLY A 209 38.27 14.44 1.02
CA GLY A 209 38.10 15.14 2.30
C GLY A 209 38.28 14.21 3.49
N ARG A 210 38.14 14.78 4.70
CA ARG A 210 38.20 14.04 5.97
C ARG A 210 37.06 14.46 6.88
N SER A 211 36.62 13.54 7.72
CA SER A 211 35.58 13.77 8.74
C SER A 211 35.95 13.05 10.03
N ASP A 212 35.84 13.75 11.16
CA ASP A 212 35.80 13.14 12.49
C ASP A 212 34.37 12.65 12.74
N LEU A 213 34.18 11.33 12.81
CA LEU A 213 32.85 10.74 12.97
C LEU A 213 32.34 10.78 14.41
N ALA A 214 33.12 11.29 15.37
CA ALA A 214 32.74 11.22 16.78
C ALA A 214 31.63 12.21 17.18
N ARG A 215 31.44 13.31 16.46
CA ARG A 215 30.73 14.49 17.01
C ARG A 215 29.50 14.98 16.25
N ARG A 216 29.49 15.00 14.90
CA ARG A 216 28.51 15.78 14.12
C ARG A 216 28.23 15.22 12.73
N ILE A 217 27.06 15.58 12.17
CA ILE A 217 26.79 15.40 10.73
C ILE A 217 27.75 16.31 9.95
N ASN A 218 28.52 15.74 9.04
CA ASN A 218 29.44 16.47 8.18
C ASN A 218 29.00 16.38 6.72
N ALA A 219 29.03 17.52 6.04
CA ALA A 219 28.83 17.61 4.61
C ALA A 219 30.17 17.97 3.96
N ILE A 220 30.75 17.03 3.21
CA ILE A 220 32.00 17.22 2.48
C ILE A 220 31.65 17.53 1.02
N PRO A 221 31.59 18.81 0.61
CA PRO A 221 31.29 19.16 -0.77
C PRO A 221 32.46 18.79 -1.69
N ALA A 222 32.13 18.33 -2.90
CA ALA A 222 33.11 18.11 -3.94
C ALA A 222 33.81 19.42 -4.33
N PRO A 223 35.05 19.35 -4.84
CA PRO A 223 35.78 20.52 -5.32
C PRO A 223 35.12 21.20 -6.53
N SER A 224 34.41 20.45 -7.38
CA SER A 224 33.69 20.96 -8.56
C SER A 224 32.33 20.28 -8.74
N ALA A 225 31.41 20.95 -9.46
CA ALA A 225 30.03 20.48 -9.68
C ALA A 225 29.93 19.27 -10.62
N ASP A 226 30.86 19.12 -11.55
CA ASP A 226 30.84 18.06 -12.58
C ASP A 226 31.69 16.84 -12.20
N LEU A 227 32.00 16.68 -10.91
CA LEU A 227 32.84 15.59 -10.46
C LEU A 227 32.11 14.25 -10.63
N VAL A 228 32.64 13.40 -11.51
CA VAL A 228 32.23 12.01 -11.68
C VAL A 228 33.40 11.09 -11.37
N THR A 229 33.12 9.95 -10.75
CA THR A 229 34.15 8.95 -10.44
C THR A 229 33.61 7.53 -10.61
N GLU A 230 34.53 6.61 -10.88
CA GLU A 230 34.24 5.19 -11.01
C GLU A 230 34.30 4.46 -9.66
N ALA A 231 34.96 5.03 -8.65
CA ALA A 231 35.04 4.42 -7.33
C ALA A 231 35.25 5.44 -6.19
N LEU A 232 34.67 5.12 -5.03
CA LEU A 232 34.87 5.83 -3.76
C LEU A 232 35.54 4.89 -2.77
N TYR A 233 36.67 5.31 -2.20
CA TYR A 233 37.37 4.60 -1.14
C TYR A 233 37.33 5.41 0.15
N ILE A 234 36.94 4.74 1.24
CA ILE A 234 36.86 5.32 2.59
C ILE A 234 37.88 4.58 3.45
N ARG A 235 38.83 5.34 3.98
CA ARG A 235 39.82 4.85 4.94
C ARG A 235 39.43 5.32 6.33
N LEU A 236 39.27 4.38 7.24
CA LEU A 236 38.95 4.63 8.65
C LEU A 236 40.20 4.43 9.51
N THR A 237 40.46 5.32 10.45
CA THR A 237 41.56 5.24 11.41
C THR A 237 41.02 5.41 12.82
N ALA A 238 41.46 4.57 13.76
CA ALA A 238 41.05 4.66 15.16
C ALA A 238 41.65 5.93 15.79
N THR A 239 40.87 6.67 16.58
CA THR A 239 41.34 7.88 17.27
C THR A 239 41.94 7.59 18.65
N GLU A 240 41.79 6.36 19.16
CA GLU A 240 42.37 5.89 20.43
C GLU A 240 43.71 5.16 20.22
N ALA A 241 44.56 5.13 21.25
CA ALA A 241 45.91 4.57 21.18
C ALA A 241 45.97 3.05 20.94
N GLN A 242 44.87 2.31 21.12
CA GLN A 242 44.77 0.89 20.79
C GLN A 242 43.69 0.63 19.71
N PRO A 243 43.97 -0.24 18.72
CA PRO A 243 42.98 -0.59 17.69
C PRO A 243 41.76 -1.29 18.31
N PRO A 244 40.54 -1.03 17.80
CA PRO A 244 39.35 -1.70 18.29
C PRO A 244 39.44 -3.21 17.97
N ALA A 245 39.08 -4.07 18.92
CA ALA A 245 39.06 -5.53 18.72
C ALA A 245 38.16 -5.96 17.53
N LYS A 246 37.18 -5.12 17.18
CA LYS A 246 36.37 -5.23 15.98
C LYS A 246 36.03 -3.82 15.48
N TRP A 247 36.25 -3.57 14.19
CA TRP A 247 35.92 -2.26 13.60
C TRP A 247 34.41 -1.96 13.68
N PRO A 248 34.02 -0.71 14.05
CA PRO A 248 32.63 -0.30 14.01
C PRO A 248 32.09 -0.43 12.58
N ARG A 249 30.85 -0.88 12.46
CA ARG A 249 30.17 -0.93 11.17
C ARG A 249 29.87 0.48 10.70
N PHE A 250 30.26 0.79 9.49
CA PHE A 250 30.03 2.10 8.89
C PHE A 250 28.55 2.23 8.50
N THR A 251 27.80 2.98 9.30
CA THR A 251 26.34 3.05 9.20
C THR A 251 25.91 3.88 8.01
N MET A 252 26.61 4.99 7.72
CA MET A 252 26.20 5.85 6.63
C MET A 252 27.27 6.79 6.04
N CYS A 253 27.26 6.90 4.71
CA CYS A 253 27.84 8.00 3.94
C CYS A 253 27.00 8.22 2.68
N ARG A 254 26.06 9.17 2.71
CA ARG A 254 25.20 9.44 1.56
C ARG A 254 25.97 10.12 0.45
N ILE A 255 25.86 9.57 -0.76
CA ILE A 255 26.46 10.13 -1.96
C ILE A 255 25.42 11.00 -2.66
N LEU A 256 25.51 12.30 -2.45
CA LEU A 256 24.60 13.27 -3.01
C LEU A 256 25.16 13.81 -4.33
N PRO A 257 24.34 13.98 -5.38
CA PRO A 257 24.80 14.55 -6.64
C PRO A 257 24.96 16.08 -6.57
N LYS A 258 24.41 16.74 -5.55
CA LYS A 258 24.48 18.19 -5.36
C LYS A 258 25.56 18.55 -4.35
N ARG A 259 26.22 19.70 -4.54
CA ARG A 259 27.21 20.24 -3.59
C ARG A 259 26.51 21.00 -2.47
N LEU A 260 26.63 20.48 -1.26
CA LEU A 260 26.06 21.02 -0.04
C LEU A 260 27.17 21.23 0.99
N ALA A 261 27.11 22.36 1.70
CA ALA A 261 27.94 22.65 2.85
C ALA A 261 27.07 22.78 4.10
N ARG A 262 27.59 22.34 5.24
CA ARG A 262 27.00 22.65 6.55
C ARG A 262 27.26 24.12 6.88
N VAL A 263 26.25 24.85 7.33
CA VAL A 263 26.33 26.31 7.54
C VAL A 263 26.01 26.77 8.96
N ASP A 264 25.54 25.88 9.82
CA ASP A 264 25.16 26.19 11.19
C ASP A 264 26.34 26.25 12.17
N PRO A 265 26.41 27.27 13.04
CA PRO A 265 27.21 27.21 14.24
C PRO A 265 26.49 26.38 15.33
N PRO A 266 27.24 25.73 16.22
CA PRO A 266 26.66 25.06 17.39
C PRO A 266 25.99 26.05 18.34
N THR A 267 24.68 25.89 18.55
CA THR A 267 23.90 26.66 19.52
C THR A 267 23.01 25.75 20.34
N LYS A 268 22.96 25.99 21.65
CA LYS A 268 22.12 25.22 22.58
C LYS A 268 20.64 25.42 22.24
N PRO A 269 19.87 24.35 21.98
CA PRO A 269 18.44 24.47 21.72
C PRO A 269 17.67 24.92 22.98
N LEU A 270 16.62 25.71 22.77
CA LEU A 270 15.62 26.06 23.77
C LEU A 270 14.51 24.99 23.73
N LEU A 271 14.31 24.33 24.87
CA LEU A 271 13.31 23.27 25.05
C LEU A 271 11.96 23.85 25.51
N PRO A 272 10.85 23.11 25.35
CA PRO A 272 9.56 23.56 25.88
C PRO A 272 9.60 23.82 27.39
N ALA A 273 8.91 24.87 27.86
CA ALA A 273 8.95 25.28 29.27
C ALA A 273 8.50 24.19 30.26
N ASN A 274 7.58 23.31 29.84
CA ASN A 274 7.02 22.23 30.66
C ASN A 274 7.71 20.87 30.44
N ALA A 275 8.84 20.84 29.73
CA ALA A 275 9.56 19.61 29.43
C ALA A 275 10.48 19.20 30.58
N ARG A 276 10.50 17.90 30.89
CA ARG A 276 11.53 17.30 31.72
C ARG A 276 12.73 16.96 30.83
N THR A 277 13.86 17.62 31.07
CA THR A 277 15.11 17.33 30.36
C THR A 277 15.59 15.91 30.64
N GLU A 278 16.02 15.22 29.60
CA GLU A 278 16.64 13.89 29.67
C GLU A 278 18.16 14.04 29.41
N PRO A 279 18.99 13.06 29.82
CA PRO A 279 20.38 12.99 29.40
C PRO A 279 20.49 13.09 27.87
N LEU A 280 21.39 13.96 27.39
CA LEU A 280 21.69 14.07 25.96
C LEU A 280 22.13 12.70 25.40
N PRO A 281 21.90 12.44 24.10
CA PRO A 281 22.33 11.21 23.45
C PRO A 281 23.84 10.99 23.65
N ALA A 282 24.26 9.73 23.79
CA ALA A 282 25.66 9.38 24.06
C ALA A 282 26.62 10.13 23.12
N GLY A 283 27.64 10.77 23.69
CA GLY A 283 28.68 11.57 23.01
C GLY A 283 28.24 12.90 22.37
N ALA A 284 26.98 13.33 22.52
CA ALA A 284 26.59 14.70 22.22
C ALA A 284 27.12 15.65 23.31
N THR A 285 27.52 16.86 22.93
CA THR A 285 28.00 17.90 23.83
C THR A 285 26.95 18.98 24.05
N THR A 286 27.07 19.77 25.12
CA THR A 286 26.11 20.83 25.46
C THR A 286 26.09 22.00 24.48
N THR A 287 27.08 22.08 23.59
CA THR A 287 27.13 23.09 22.52
C THR A 287 26.48 22.60 21.23
N ASP A 288 26.28 21.29 21.05
CA ASP A 288 25.62 20.74 19.87
C ASP A 288 24.13 21.12 19.84
N ALA A 289 23.55 21.13 18.64
CA ALA A 289 22.12 21.34 18.42
C ALA A 289 21.25 20.13 18.82
N ALA A 290 21.76 19.29 19.74
CA ALA A 290 21.13 18.06 20.21
C ALA A 290 20.14 18.35 21.35
N TRP A 291 19.08 17.55 21.44
CA TRP A 291 18.16 17.58 22.58
C TRP A 291 17.72 16.18 22.98
N ALA A 292 17.28 16.07 24.22
CA ALA A 292 16.51 14.95 24.73
C ALA A 292 15.60 15.50 25.84
N PHE A 293 14.29 15.34 25.69
CA PHE A 293 13.32 15.75 26.70
C PHE A 293 12.07 14.89 26.64
N ARG A 294 11.32 14.92 27.74
CA ARG A 294 10.00 14.31 27.87
C ARG A 294 8.97 15.40 28.17
N SER A 295 7.93 15.52 27.36
CA SER A 295 6.80 16.39 27.65
C SER A 295 5.90 15.80 28.75
N ALA A 296 5.11 16.65 29.40
CA ALA A 296 4.18 16.21 30.45
C ALA A 296 3.00 15.38 29.88
N ALA A 297 2.68 15.55 28.60
CA ALA A 297 1.63 14.83 27.88
C ALA A 297 2.11 14.47 26.45
N PRO A 298 1.47 13.49 25.78
CA PRO A 298 1.76 13.13 24.39
C PRO A 298 1.72 14.34 23.44
N MET A 299 2.65 14.39 22.49
CA MET A 299 2.69 15.43 21.46
C MET A 299 1.60 15.18 20.42
N THR A 300 0.76 16.19 20.16
CA THR A 300 -0.38 16.12 19.23
C THR A 300 -0.50 17.43 18.43
N PRO A 301 -1.24 17.48 17.31
CA PRO A 301 -1.45 18.72 16.55
C PRO A 301 -2.09 19.84 17.41
N SER A 302 -2.96 19.48 18.35
CA SER A 302 -3.59 20.40 19.30
C SER A 302 -2.71 20.82 20.47
N ALA A 303 -1.61 20.09 20.74
CA ALA A 303 -0.68 20.38 21.82
C ALA A 303 0.78 20.14 21.39
N PRO A 304 1.28 20.90 20.39
CA PRO A 304 2.61 20.70 19.85
C PRO A 304 3.70 21.09 20.84
N GLN A 305 4.86 20.43 20.76
CA GLN A 305 6.03 20.76 21.58
C GLN A 305 7.13 21.39 20.71
N PRO A 306 7.50 22.67 20.92
CA PRO A 306 8.51 23.35 20.11
C PRO A 306 9.94 23.17 20.65
N VAL A 307 10.89 22.88 19.76
CA VAL A 307 12.32 23.10 20.00
C VAL A 307 12.78 24.27 19.16
N VAL A 308 13.38 25.29 19.78
CA VAL A 308 13.86 26.49 19.09
C VAL A 308 15.38 26.52 19.06
N ILE A 309 15.94 26.81 17.90
CA ILE A 309 17.39 26.95 17.69
C ILE A 309 17.63 28.37 17.16
N ASP A 310 18.18 29.26 18.01
CA ASP A 310 18.60 30.62 17.64
C ASP A 310 20.09 30.63 17.31
N TYR A 311 20.44 30.93 16.05
CA TYR A 311 21.81 30.93 15.56
C TYR A 311 22.58 32.23 15.88
N GLY A 312 21.93 33.22 16.50
CA GLY A 312 22.59 34.46 16.93
C GLY A 312 22.82 35.47 15.80
N LYS A 313 22.65 35.07 14.54
CA LYS A 313 22.88 35.84 13.32
C LYS A 313 22.05 35.29 12.16
N PRO A 314 21.81 36.07 11.10
CA PRO A 314 21.25 35.54 9.85
C PRO A 314 22.06 34.34 9.34
N ILE A 315 21.37 33.22 9.08
CA ILE A 315 21.87 32.00 8.47
C ILE A 315 21.03 31.68 7.23
N THR A 316 21.67 31.13 6.19
CA THR A 316 21.02 30.80 4.92
C THR A 316 21.20 29.33 4.58
N PHE A 317 20.12 28.61 4.29
CA PHE A 317 20.13 27.16 4.07
C PHE A 317 19.03 26.70 3.09
N ASP A 318 19.14 25.48 2.57
CA ASP A 318 18.22 24.85 1.61
C ASP A 318 17.64 23.52 2.10
N ALA A 319 18.25 22.92 3.12
CA ALA A 319 17.85 21.64 3.67
C ALA A 319 18.31 21.49 5.12
N LEU A 320 17.71 20.53 5.81
CA LEU A 320 18.08 20.11 7.15
C LEU A 320 18.39 18.60 7.16
N ALA A 321 19.31 18.19 8.02
CA ALA A 321 19.49 16.80 8.40
C ALA A 321 19.38 16.69 9.93
N LEU A 322 18.49 15.84 10.42
CA LEU A 322 18.30 15.52 11.82
C LEU A 322 18.81 14.11 12.06
N GLN A 323 19.73 13.96 13.00
CA GLN A 323 20.24 12.64 13.35
C GLN A 323 19.42 12.04 14.49
N ASN A 324 18.97 10.80 14.33
CA ASN A 324 18.22 10.02 15.31
C ASN A 324 17.03 10.78 15.90
N CYS A 325 16.24 11.44 15.05
CA CYS A 325 15.04 12.14 15.48
C CYS A 325 13.94 11.11 15.80
N VAL A 326 13.46 11.07 17.04
CA VAL A 326 12.48 10.05 17.48
C VAL A 326 11.02 10.46 17.25
N ASN A 327 10.76 11.63 16.66
CA ASN A 327 9.41 12.14 16.44
C ASN A 327 8.92 11.82 15.03
N HIS A 328 7.62 11.53 14.91
CA HIS A 328 7.01 11.10 13.65
C HIS A 328 6.65 12.27 12.75
N ALA A 329 6.00 13.31 13.29
CA ALA A 329 5.60 14.47 12.50
C ALA A 329 5.91 15.79 13.22
N TYR A 330 6.38 16.77 12.44
CA TYR A 330 6.72 18.10 12.94
C TYR A 330 6.72 19.17 11.84
N HIS A 331 6.43 20.39 12.27
CA HIS A 331 6.46 21.58 11.43
C HIS A 331 7.79 22.30 11.65
N ILE A 332 8.38 22.79 10.57
CA ILE A 332 9.61 23.57 10.58
C ILE A 332 9.21 25.02 10.30
N ASP A 333 9.40 25.88 11.28
CA ASP A 333 9.14 27.31 11.14
C ASP A 333 10.45 28.08 11.06
N ARG A 334 10.43 29.18 10.30
CA ARG A 334 11.48 30.21 10.31
C ARG A 334 11.02 31.44 11.06
N TRP A 335 11.96 32.14 11.69
CA TRP A 335 11.76 33.50 12.16
C TRP A 335 11.82 34.48 10.97
N THR A 336 10.84 35.39 10.86
CA THR A 336 10.67 36.23 9.67
C THR A 336 11.67 37.36 9.55
N ASP A 337 12.15 37.89 10.68
CA ASP A 337 13.13 38.99 10.68
C ASP A 337 14.51 38.46 11.13
N PRO A 338 15.44 38.21 10.20
CA PRO A 338 16.72 37.58 10.52
C PRO A 338 17.65 38.45 11.39
N ASN A 339 17.29 39.72 11.64
CA ASN A 339 18.13 40.66 12.41
C ASN A 339 17.69 40.84 13.86
N THR A 340 16.53 40.31 14.27
CA THR A 340 16.00 40.43 15.63
C THR A 340 16.02 39.11 16.37
N THR A 341 16.19 39.17 17.70
CA THR A 341 16.11 37.99 18.57
C THR A 341 14.68 37.43 18.56
N PRO A 342 14.49 36.13 18.29
CA PRO A 342 13.16 35.53 18.28
C PRO A 342 12.55 35.47 19.69
N ASP A 343 11.23 35.58 19.76
CA ASP A 343 10.46 35.24 20.96
C ASP A 343 9.85 33.84 20.78
N PRO A 344 10.34 32.80 21.49
CA PRO A 344 9.83 31.43 21.34
C PRO A 344 8.35 31.26 21.70
N ALA A 345 7.78 32.16 22.51
CA ALA A 345 6.42 32.05 23.05
C ALA A 345 5.35 32.72 22.18
N LYS A 346 5.74 33.54 21.20
CA LYS A 346 4.80 34.23 20.29
C LYS A 346 4.65 33.45 18.98
N GLU A 347 3.45 33.45 18.42
CA GLU A 347 3.22 32.97 17.05
C GLU A 347 3.58 34.03 16.00
N THR A 348 3.36 35.31 16.32
CA THR A 348 3.74 36.42 15.44
C THR A 348 5.25 36.46 15.21
N GLY A 349 5.66 36.44 13.95
CA GLY A 349 7.07 36.42 13.54
C GLY A 349 7.61 35.03 13.18
N TRP A 350 6.83 33.97 13.38
CA TRP A 350 7.14 32.63 12.87
C TRP A 350 6.29 32.29 11.65
N VAL A 351 6.90 31.65 10.64
CA VAL A 351 6.20 31.15 9.46
C VAL A 351 6.67 29.72 9.18
N THR A 352 5.72 28.79 9.03
CA THR A 352 6.02 27.41 8.63
C THR A 352 6.58 27.39 7.21
N ILE A 353 7.80 26.86 7.07
CA ILE A 353 8.49 26.70 5.78
C ILE A 353 8.42 25.27 5.25
N LYS A 354 8.14 24.30 6.13
CA LYS A 354 7.96 22.90 5.75
C LYS A 354 7.19 22.14 6.82
N GLU A 355 6.23 21.34 6.41
CA GLU A 355 5.67 20.26 7.23
C GLU A 355 6.39 18.96 6.86
N HIS A 356 6.73 18.16 7.87
CA HIS A 356 7.46 16.93 7.70
C HIS A 356 6.82 15.80 8.48
N GLU A 357 6.59 14.69 7.78
CA GLU A 357 6.27 13.39 8.35
C GLU A 357 7.40 12.42 8.01
N ALA A 358 7.97 11.80 9.03
CA ALA A 358 9.00 10.80 8.89
C ALA A 358 8.41 9.55 8.24
N GLY A 359 9.08 9.01 7.22
CA GLY A 359 8.55 7.86 6.48
C GLY A 359 8.28 6.63 7.35
N SER A 360 7.10 6.02 7.18
CA SER A 360 6.74 4.71 7.72
C SER A 360 6.87 3.63 6.62
N GLY A 361 8.10 3.20 6.32
CA GLY A 361 8.35 2.32 5.18
C GLY A 361 7.71 0.93 5.29
N LYS A 362 7.05 0.44 4.23
CA LYS A 362 6.53 -0.95 4.12
C LYS A 362 7.61 -2.04 4.07
N ILE A 363 8.86 -1.71 3.75
CA ILE A 363 10.03 -2.63 3.90
C ILE A 363 10.43 -2.74 5.39
N GLU A 364 10.10 -1.72 6.19
CA GLU A 364 10.16 -1.72 7.65
C GLU A 364 8.89 -2.32 8.29
N GLY A 365 7.93 -2.78 7.48
CA GLY A 365 6.73 -3.53 7.88
C GLY A 365 6.98 -4.98 8.28
N SER A 366 8.25 -5.39 8.40
CA SER A 366 8.58 -6.53 9.25
C SER A 366 8.75 -6.02 10.67
N LEU A 367 8.12 -6.73 11.61
CA LEU A 367 8.53 -6.80 13.01
C LEU A 367 9.97 -7.38 13.15
N ALA A 368 10.93 -6.90 12.36
CA ALA A 368 12.32 -6.98 12.72
C ALA A 368 12.51 -5.91 13.79
N GLY A 369 12.44 -6.30 15.06
CA GLY A 369 12.69 -5.38 16.19
C GLY A 369 14.06 -4.72 16.10
N SER A 370 14.17 -3.57 15.43
CA SER A 370 15.47 -2.92 15.16
C SER A 370 15.52 -1.38 15.20
N THR A 371 15.08 -0.80 16.30
CA THR A 371 15.87 -0.04 17.30
C THR A 371 16.95 1.05 17.05
N HIS A 372 17.51 1.40 15.87
CA HIS A 372 18.76 2.23 15.91
C HIS A 372 19.15 3.22 14.78
N SER A 373 18.26 3.74 13.94
CA SER A 373 18.54 4.99 13.19
C SER A 373 17.23 5.62 12.68
N ASN A 374 16.93 6.84 13.15
CA ASN A 374 15.77 7.64 12.70
C ASN A 374 16.25 8.94 12.05
N ASP A 375 17.28 8.82 11.22
CA ASP A 375 17.91 9.96 10.60
C ASP A 375 17.01 10.53 9.51
N THR A 376 16.65 11.80 9.66
CA THR A 376 15.72 12.50 8.79
C THR A 376 16.46 13.53 7.97
N ARG A 377 16.18 13.62 6.67
CA ARG A 377 16.75 14.65 5.80
C ARG A 377 15.64 15.33 5.04
N ILE A 378 15.61 16.65 5.11
CA ILE A 378 14.48 17.46 4.70
C ILE A 378 14.99 18.49 3.71
N SER A 379 14.49 18.46 2.48
CA SER A 379 14.71 19.54 1.52
C SER A 379 13.63 20.59 1.63
N LEU A 380 14.06 21.85 1.59
CA LEU A 380 13.16 22.99 1.44
C LEU A 380 12.92 23.28 -0.04
N GLU A 381 11.79 23.92 -0.33
CA GLU A 381 11.44 24.32 -1.69
C GLU A 381 12.15 25.59 -2.16
N GLU A 382 12.62 26.40 -1.21
CA GLU A 382 13.34 27.64 -1.44
C GLU A 382 14.59 27.74 -0.55
N THR A 383 15.48 28.66 -0.90
CA THR A 383 16.57 29.06 -0.02
C THR A 383 15.99 29.94 1.08
N VAL A 384 16.17 29.55 2.34
CA VAL A 384 15.67 30.28 3.50
C VAL A 384 16.81 31.03 4.17
N THR A 385 16.60 32.33 4.42
CA THR A 385 17.43 33.14 5.31
C THR A 385 16.65 33.47 6.58
N THR A 386 17.18 33.12 7.75
CA THR A 386 16.53 33.32 9.06
C THR A 386 17.58 33.48 10.15
N ARG A 387 17.22 34.01 11.32
CA ARG A 387 18.06 33.94 12.52
C ARG A 387 17.87 32.64 13.29
N ALA A 388 16.66 32.10 13.26
CA ALA A 388 16.26 30.97 14.09
C ALA A 388 15.28 30.06 13.37
N ILE A 389 15.26 28.80 13.80
CA ILE A 389 14.27 27.81 13.40
C ILE A 389 13.52 27.29 14.64
N ARG A 390 12.26 26.91 14.43
CA ARG A 390 11.41 26.26 15.43
C ARG A 390 10.88 24.96 14.86
N LEU A 391 11.23 23.84 15.48
CA LEU A 391 10.70 22.52 15.18
C LEU A 391 9.52 22.25 16.11
N ARG A 392 8.28 22.31 15.59
CA ARG A 392 7.05 22.04 16.37
C ARG A 392 6.63 20.59 16.17
N PHE A 393 6.87 19.75 17.17
CA PHE A 393 6.47 18.34 17.14
C PHE A 393 4.97 18.20 17.36
N VAL A 394 4.27 17.64 16.36
CA VAL A 394 2.81 17.44 16.35
C VAL A 394 2.43 15.96 16.45
N ASP A 395 3.38 15.03 16.29
CA ASP A 395 3.19 13.62 16.57
C ASP A 395 4.47 13.00 17.15
N GLY A 396 4.34 12.47 18.36
CA GLY A 396 5.44 11.84 19.10
C GLY A 396 5.67 10.35 18.78
N LYS A 397 4.88 9.72 17.90
CA LYS A 397 4.94 8.26 17.66
C LYS A 397 6.21 7.79 16.93
N ARG A 398 7.35 7.69 17.63
CA ARG A 398 8.42 6.67 17.42
C ARG A 398 9.45 6.70 18.56
N GLY A 399 9.07 6.27 19.77
CA GLY A 399 10.02 6.17 20.88
C GLY A 399 10.98 4.98 20.77
N GLY A 400 12.28 5.26 20.65
CA GLY A 400 13.37 4.37 20.96
C GLY A 400 14.64 5.19 21.15
N ARG A 401 15.24 5.20 22.36
CA ARG A 401 16.64 5.62 22.50
C ARG A 401 17.48 4.74 21.56
N TRP A 402 18.62 5.26 21.11
CA TRP A 402 19.66 4.40 20.55
C TRP A 402 19.82 3.19 21.48
N SER A 403 19.58 1.96 20.99
CA SER A 403 19.55 0.69 21.74
C SER A 403 18.27 0.25 22.48
N VAL A 404 17.14 0.91 22.27
CA VAL A 404 15.84 0.53 22.85
C VAL A 404 14.79 0.16 21.78
N PRO A 405 14.10 -1.00 21.88
CA PRO A 405 12.96 -1.44 21.06
C PRO A 405 11.97 -0.34 20.64
N MET A 406 11.73 -0.20 19.33
CA MET A 406 10.70 0.70 18.77
C MET A 406 9.27 0.32 19.25
N ASN A 407 9.12 -0.87 19.85
CA ASN A 407 7.88 -1.32 20.46
C ASN A 407 7.62 -0.73 21.86
N ASP A 408 8.54 0.09 22.39
CA ASP A 408 8.39 0.91 23.60
C ASP A 408 8.11 2.38 23.21
N SER A 409 7.21 2.58 22.24
CA SER A 409 6.89 3.90 21.69
C SER A 409 6.36 4.84 22.76
N ASP A 410 7.08 5.94 22.96
CA ASP A 410 6.76 6.96 23.95
C ASP A 410 6.39 8.26 23.24
N PRO A 411 5.10 8.59 23.12
CA PRO A 411 4.64 9.75 22.37
C PRO A 411 4.92 11.09 23.08
N SER A 412 5.51 11.05 24.28
CA SER A 412 5.95 12.23 25.03
C SER A 412 7.47 12.45 24.92
N LEU A 413 8.22 11.51 24.36
CA LEU A 413 9.66 11.62 24.20
C LEU A 413 10.01 12.39 22.92
N SER A 414 10.95 13.32 23.01
CA SER A 414 11.61 13.92 21.86
C SER A 414 13.11 13.95 22.06
N GLN A 415 13.82 13.57 21.01
CA GLN A 415 15.27 13.44 21.01
C GLN A 415 15.78 13.62 19.57
N ALA A 416 16.90 14.30 19.43
CA ALA A 416 17.76 14.26 18.25
C ALA A 416 19.23 14.39 18.66
N ALA A 417 20.10 13.64 17.99
CA ALA A 417 21.53 13.60 18.26
C ALA A 417 22.31 14.75 17.62
N ASP A 418 21.80 15.34 16.54
CA ASP A 418 22.33 16.55 15.90
C ASP A 418 21.26 17.12 14.94
N VAL A 419 21.38 18.41 14.62
CA VAL A 419 20.67 19.06 13.52
C VAL A 419 21.68 19.87 12.71
N ALA A 420 21.81 19.53 11.43
CA ALA A 420 22.66 20.23 10.49
C ALA A 420 21.82 21.00 9.47
N LEU A 421 22.13 22.29 9.30
CA LEU A 421 21.61 23.10 8.20
C LEU A 421 22.55 22.98 7.01
N LEU A 422 21.98 22.65 5.85
CA LEU A 422 22.71 22.37 4.62
C LEU A 422 22.38 23.43 3.57
N ARG A 423 23.40 24.03 2.98
CA ARG A 423 23.31 25.07 1.94
C ARG A 423 23.91 24.57 0.63
N LEU A 424 23.20 24.79 -0.48
CA LEU A 424 23.75 24.56 -1.81
C LEU A 424 24.92 25.51 -2.07
N VAL A 425 26.09 24.92 -2.35
CA VAL A 425 27.31 25.67 -2.64
C VAL A 425 27.20 26.37 -4.00
N ASP A 426 26.62 25.70 -4.99
CA ASP A 426 26.44 26.23 -6.35
C ASP A 426 25.16 27.10 -6.49
N GLY A 427 24.42 27.30 -5.40
CA GLY A 427 23.09 27.90 -5.43
C GLY A 427 22.02 26.99 -6.03
N ARG A 428 20.77 27.45 -6.04
CA ARG A 428 19.68 26.73 -6.72
C ARG A 428 19.77 26.94 -8.22
N PRO A 429 19.44 25.93 -9.04
CA PRO A 429 19.28 26.13 -10.47
C PRO A 429 18.28 27.27 -10.74
N LYS A 430 18.56 28.11 -11.74
CA LYS A 430 17.66 29.19 -12.16
C LYS A 430 16.50 28.72 -13.04
N GLU A 431 16.42 27.43 -13.30
CA GLU A 431 15.36 26.80 -14.10
C GLU A 431 14.03 26.78 -13.36
N GLY A 432 12.93 26.66 -14.11
CA GLY A 432 11.59 26.50 -13.57
C GLY A 432 11.40 25.18 -12.82
N LYS A 433 10.49 25.20 -11.83
CA LYS A 433 10.07 24.01 -11.08
C LYS A 433 9.37 22.97 -11.98
N MET A 434 8.92 23.39 -13.16
CA MET A 434 8.30 22.53 -14.17
C MET A 434 9.00 22.64 -15.52
N ILE A 435 8.87 21.58 -16.32
CA ILE A 435 9.30 21.51 -17.72
C ILE A 435 8.04 21.38 -18.56
N PHE A 436 7.91 22.21 -19.60
CA PHE A 436 6.93 22.02 -20.66
C PHE A 436 7.55 21.17 -21.77
N ARG A 437 6.83 20.17 -22.25
CA ARG A 437 7.26 19.32 -23.36
C ARG A 437 6.11 19.10 -24.35
N GLN A 438 6.37 19.38 -25.62
CA GLN A 438 5.49 18.97 -26.73
C GLN A 438 6.05 17.71 -27.38
N LEU A 439 5.20 16.71 -27.52
CA LEU A 439 5.50 15.45 -28.18
C LEU A 439 4.69 15.32 -29.46
N ASP A 440 5.27 14.66 -30.45
CA ASP A 440 4.49 14.04 -31.51
C ASP A 440 3.63 12.90 -30.93
N GLY A 441 2.32 12.97 -31.11
CA GLY A 441 1.38 12.02 -30.51
C GLY A 441 1.50 10.61 -31.09
N LYS A 442 2.06 10.43 -32.29
CA LYS A 442 2.21 9.09 -32.89
C LYS A 442 3.49 8.40 -32.45
N THR A 443 4.60 9.15 -32.45
CA THR A 443 5.95 8.61 -32.23
C THR A 443 6.49 8.87 -30.82
N GLY A 444 5.91 9.83 -30.09
CA GLY A 444 6.43 10.31 -28.80
C GLY A 444 7.72 11.13 -28.92
N ALA A 445 8.13 11.50 -30.13
CA ALA A 445 9.31 12.33 -30.35
C ALA A 445 9.11 13.72 -29.72
N VAL A 446 10.13 14.21 -29.01
CA VAL A 446 10.12 15.56 -28.43
C VAL A 446 10.33 16.59 -29.54
N GLU A 447 9.37 17.47 -29.73
CA GLU A 447 9.43 18.54 -30.74
C GLU A 447 9.80 19.89 -30.14
N LEU A 448 9.41 20.11 -28.89
CA LEU A 448 9.67 21.34 -28.17
C LEU A 448 9.79 21.04 -26.68
N GLU A 449 10.78 21.67 -26.03
CA GLU A 449 10.95 21.60 -24.58
C GLU A 449 11.33 22.97 -24.04
N SER A 450 10.76 23.34 -22.90
CA SER A 450 11.17 24.53 -22.16
C SER A 450 11.15 24.24 -20.66
N ASN A 451 12.15 24.75 -19.95
CA ASN A 451 12.27 24.73 -18.50
C ASN A 451 12.27 26.17 -17.94
N HIS A 452 11.65 27.12 -18.64
CA HIS A 452 11.60 28.51 -18.24
C HIS A 452 10.87 28.70 -16.89
N PRO A 453 11.30 29.63 -16.00
CA PRO A 453 10.66 29.86 -14.70
C PRO A 453 9.18 30.23 -14.70
N SER A 454 8.65 30.70 -15.84
CA SER A 454 7.24 31.04 -15.98
C SER A 454 6.31 29.83 -16.13
N ILE A 455 6.85 28.61 -16.28
CA ILE A 455 6.04 27.39 -16.45
C ILE A 455 5.50 26.97 -15.09
N ASP A 456 4.21 27.21 -14.88
CA ASP A 456 3.47 26.81 -13.69
C ASP A 456 2.06 26.36 -14.10
N MET A 457 1.96 25.14 -14.61
CA MET A 457 0.72 24.56 -15.14
C MET A 457 0.48 23.19 -14.52
N THR A 458 -0.42 23.14 -13.54
CA THR A 458 -0.79 21.90 -12.85
C THR A 458 -1.91 21.13 -13.55
N GLU A 459 -2.74 21.82 -14.33
CA GLU A 459 -3.76 21.23 -15.20
C GLU A 459 -3.83 21.97 -16.55
N MET A 460 -4.22 21.28 -17.61
CA MET A 460 -4.24 21.80 -18.98
C MET A 460 -5.40 21.22 -19.80
N ALA A 461 -6.07 22.06 -20.59
CA ALA A 461 -7.08 21.62 -21.55
C ALA A 461 -7.16 22.58 -22.74
N PHE A 462 -7.27 22.05 -23.96
CA PHE A 462 -7.49 22.88 -25.15
C PHE A 462 -8.99 23.13 -25.37
N ALA A 463 -9.32 24.38 -25.66
CA ALA A 463 -10.58 24.74 -26.30
C ALA A 463 -10.55 24.37 -27.80
N PRO A 464 -11.71 24.17 -28.45
CA PRO A 464 -11.79 23.85 -29.87
C PRO A 464 -11.07 24.87 -30.79
N ASP A 465 -11.02 26.14 -30.41
CA ASP A 465 -10.36 27.22 -31.15
C ASP A 465 -8.81 27.20 -31.06
N GLY A 466 -8.23 26.41 -30.15
CA GLY A 466 -6.80 26.31 -29.92
C GLY A 466 -6.29 27.07 -28.71
N THR A 467 -7.16 27.79 -28.01
CA THR A 467 -6.84 28.37 -26.71
C THR A 467 -6.49 27.25 -25.73
N LEU A 468 -5.30 27.32 -25.13
CA LEU A 468 -4.94 26.46 -24.01
C LEU A 468 -5.42 27.12 -22.72
N TRP A 469 -6.25 26.41 -21.98
CA TRP A 469 -6.61 26.74 -20.61
C TRP A 469 -5.69 25.98 -19.67
N SER A 470 -5.28 26.63 -18.58
CA SER A 470 -4.46 25.98 -17.56
C SER A 470 -4.78 26.46 -16.16
N ILE A 471 -4.37 25.65 -15.18
CA ILE A 471 -4.37 26.01 -13.77
C ILE A 471 -2.94 26.38 -13.35
N THR A 472 -2.78 27.57 -12.75
CA THR A 472 -1.48 28.11 -12.29
C THR A 472 -1.59 28.47 -10.80
N GLY A 473 -1.03 27.65 -9.92
CA GLY A 473 -1.43 27.63 -8.51
C GLY A 473 -2.94 27.43 -8.37
N ASN A 474 -3.63 28.32 -7.65
CA ASN A 474 -5.09 28.26 -7.48
C ASN A 474 -5.84 29.24 -8.42
N ARG A 475 -5.40 29.35 -9.68
CA ARG A 475 -5.92 30.34 -10.63
C ARG A 475 -6.15 29.73 -11.99
N LEU A 476 -7.25 30.12 -12.65
CA LEU A 476 -7.54 29.76 -14.03
C LEU A 476 -6.93 30.79 -14.97
N ALA A 477 -6.21 30.32 -15.99
CA ALA A 477 -5.52 31.14 -16.96
C ALA A 477 -5.80 30.70 -18.40
N LYS A 478 -5.80 31.65 -19.32
CA LYS A 478 -5.51 31.39 -20.73
C LYS A 478 -3.99 31.43 -20.91
N THR A 479 -3.44 30.41 -21.54
CA THR A 479 -2.00 30.22 -21.59
C THR A 479 -1.51 30.14 -23.02
N LYS A 480 -0.48 30.93 -23.31
CA LYS A 480 0.22 30.88 -24.59
C LYS A 480 1.52 30.09 -24.42
N LEU A 481 1.60 28.99 -25.17
CA LEU A 481 2.76 28.11 -25.18
C LEU A 481 3.99 28.77 -25.83
N PRO A 482 5.21 28.38 -25.43
CA PRO A 482 6.42 28.83 -26.11
C PRO A 482 6.43 28.37 -27.57
N THR A 483 7.09 29.13 -28.43
CA THR A 483 7.27 28.78 -29.85
C THR A 483 8.69 28.30 -30.18
N GLN A 484 9.61 28.35 -29.21
CA GLN A 484 11.01 27.97 -29.35
C GLN A 484 11.51 27.27 -28.08
N PRO A 485 12.48 26.35 -28.19
CA PRO A 485 13.03 25.67 -27.02
C PRO A 485 13.54 26.65 -25.96
N GLY A 486 13.25 26.37 -24.69
CA GLY A 486 13.60 27.25 -23.56
C GLY A 486 12.78 28.55 -23.45
N GLY A 487 11.80 28.78 -24.34
CA GLY A 487 10.96 29.97 -24.33
C GLY A 487 10.01 30.06 -23.13
N ALA A 488 9.60 31.29 -22.78
CA ALA A 488 8.63 31.53 -21.73
C ALA A 488 7.20 31.11 -22.12
N VAL A 489 6.38 30.89 -21.10
CA VAL A 489 4.92 30.75 -21.19
C VAL A 489 4.29 32.05 -20.71
N GLU A 490 3.24 32.52 -21.38
CA GLU A 490 2.48 33.70 -20.96
C GLU A 490 1.14 33.24 -20.36
N HIS A 491 0.87 33.61 -19.11
CA HIS A 491 -0.38 33.33 -18.41
C HIS A 491 -1.24 34.59 -18.31
N GLN A 492 -2.39 34.60 -18.99
CA GLN A 492 -3.44 35.58 -18.78
C GLN A 492 -4.42 35.03 -17.73
N ILE A 493 -4.26 35.46 -16.48
CA ILE A 493 -5.15 35.08 -15.39
C ILE A 493 -6.54 35.66 -15.64
N VAL A 494 -7.58 34.82 -15.64
CA VAL A 494 -8.98 35.24 -15.80
C VAL A 494 -9.83 35.04 -14.55
N GLN A 495 -9.40 34.17 -13.64
CA GLN A 495 -10.09 33.96 -12.36
C GLN A 495 -9.09 33.74 -11.22
N THR A 496 -9.31 34.46 -10.12
CA THR A 496 -8.57 34.38 -8.86
C THR A 496 -9.54 34.29 -7.68
N GLY A 497 -9.32 33.33 -6.78
CA GLY A 497 -9.99 33.31 -5.47
C GLY A 497 -11.19 32.36 -5.33
N ALA A 498 -11.75 31.87 -6.44
CA ALA A 498 -12.77 30.80 -6.38
C ALA A 498 -12.16 29.42 -6.08
N LEU A 499 -10.96 29.16 -6.61
CA LEU A 499 -10.28 27.88 -6.53
C LEU A 499 -9.41 27.79 -5.26
N LYS A 500 -9.38 26.62 -4.63
CA LYS A 500 -8.61 26.30 -3.40
C LYS A 500 -7.65 25.14 -3.60
N GLY A 501 -8.06 24.12 -4.35
CA GLY A 501 -7.25 22.95 -4.69
C GLY A 501 -7.68 22.36 -6.04
N PRO A 502 -7.54 23.11 -7.15
CA PRO A 502 -7.93 22.63 -8.46
C PRO A 502 -7.07 21.44 -8.92
N VAL A 503 -7.71 20.33 -9.30
CA VAL A 503 -7.07 19.06 -9.69
C VAL A 503 -7.52 18.53 -11.04
N SER A 504 -8.48 19.18 -11.71
CA SER A 504 -8.91 18.80 -13.05
C SER A 504 -9.53 19.97 -13.81
N LEU A 505 -9.44 19.90 -15.15
CA LEU A 505 -9.88 20.98 -16.04
C LEU A 505 -10.48 20.38 -17.33
N ALA A 506 -11.65 20.89 -17.73
CA ALA A 506 -12.29 20.53 -19.00
C ALA A 506 -12.90 21.76 -19.68
N VAL A 507 -12.90 21.77 -21.01
CA VAL A 507 -13.50 22.85 -21.82
C VAL A 507 -14.63 22.27 -22.65
N SER A 508 -15.73 23.01 -22.78
CA SER A 508 -16.88 22.57 -23.56
C SER A 508 -16.55 22.50 -25.06
N PRO A 509 -17.20 21.61 -25.84
CA PRO A 509 -16.96 21.48 -27.27
C PRO A 509 -17.31 22.70 -28.13
N ASP A 510 -18.04 23.68 -27.59
CA ASP A 510 -18.29 25.00 -28.19
C ASP A 510 -17.27 26.06 -27.73
N GLY A 511 -16.37 25.74 -26.80
CA GLY A 511 -15.38 26.64 -26.22
C GLY A 511 -15.93 27.66 -25.22
N ALA A 512 -17.23 27.65 -24.92
CA ALA A 512 -17.89 28.70 -24.13
C ALA A 512 -17.78 28.52 -22.62
N ARG A 513 -17.54 27.29 -22.13
CA ARG A 513 -17.52 26.93 -20.70
C ARG A 513 -16.25 26.19 -20.31
N ILE A 514 -15.76 26.49 -19.12
CA ILE A 514 -14.59 25.87 -18.52
C ILE A 514 -14.99 25.28 -17.16
N ALA A 515 -14.95 23.96 -17.03
CA ALA A 515 -15.18 23.26 -15.78
C ALA A 515 -13.86 22.98 -15.07
N VAL A 516 -13.78 23.31 -13.78
CA VAL A 516 -12.62 23.07 -12.92
C VAL A 516 -13.07 22.25 -11.72
N GLY A 517 -12.45 21.09 -11.50
CA GLY A 517 -12.68 20.26 -10.32
C GLY A 517 -11.73 20.69 -9.23
N ASP A 518 -12.27 20.99 -8.06
CA ASP A 518 -11.54 21.49 -6.91
C ASP A 518 -11.69 20.53 -5.74
N ASP A 519 -10.59 19.87 -5.40
CA ASP A 519 -10.49 18.85 -4.35
C ASP A 519 -10.75 19.45 -2.97
N ALA A 520 -10.11 20.59 -2.68
CA ALA A 520 -10.22 21.26 -1.38
C ALA A 520 -11.58 21.96 -1.16
N ALA A 521 -12.37 22.14 -2.22
CA ALA A 521 -13.72 22.72 -2.14
C ALA A 521 -14.83 21.68 -2.29
N ASP A 522 -14.51 20.41 -2.57
CA ASP A 522 -15.49 19.36 -2.88
C ASP A 522 -16.50 19.81 -3.96
N ALA A 523 -15.99 20.47 -5.01
CA ALA A 523 -16.84 21.18 -5.96
C ALA A 523 -16.27 21.19 -7.38
N VAL A 524 -17.18 21.27 -8.36
CA VAL A 524 -16.85 21.62 -9.74
C VAL A 524 -17.36 23.03 -10.01
N PHE A 525 -16.45 23.93 -10.35
CA PHE A 525 -16.77 25.30 -10.76
C PHE A 525 -16.81 25.40 -12.28
N VAL A 526 -17.89 25.96 -12.82
CA VAL A 526 -18.03 26.18 -14.26
C VAL A 526 -17.95 27.68 -14.54
N PHE A 527 -16.98 28.09 -15.33
CA PHE A 527 -16.74 29.48 -15.70
C PHE A 527 -17.07 29.72 -17.18
N ASP A 528 -17.34 30.97 -17.54
CA ASP A 528 -17.24 31.42 -18.92
C ASP A 528 -15.78 31.76 -19.31
N THR A 529 -15.58 32.11 -20.57
CA THR A 529 -14.26 32.47 -21.12
C THR A 529 -13.68 33.78 -20.58
N ALA A 530 -14.46 34.56 -19.82
CA ALA A 530 -14.02 35.76 -19.10
C ALA A 530 -13.69 35.47 -17.62
N GLY A 531 -13.84 34.22 -17.17
CA GLY A 531 -13.59 33.80 -15.79
C GLY A 531 -14.77 34.04 -14.85
N LYS A 532 -15.94 34.44 -15.35
CA LYS A 532 -17.15 34.61 -14.53
C LYS A 532 -17.70 33.23 -14.17
N LEU A 533 -17.97 33.01 -12.89
CA LEU A 533 -18.61 31.79 -12.42
C LEU A 533 -20.06 31.73 -12.94
N LEU A 534 -20.37 30.66 -13.65
CA LEU A 534 -21.70 30.37 -14.21
C LEU A 534 -22.50 29.45 -13.29
N SER A 535 -21.86 28.39 -12.77
CA SER A 535 -22.48 27.43 -11.87
C SER A 535 -21.46 26.72 -10.99
N THR A 536 -21.93 26.23 -9.85
CA THR A 536 -21.17 25.36 -8.95
C THR A 536 -21.93 24.05 -8.78
N ILE A 537 -21.24 22.93 -8.93
CA ILE A 537 -21.75 21.57 -8.67
C ILE A 537 -21.03 21.06 -7.42
N GLY A 538 -21.77 20.50 -6.46
CA GLY A 538 -21.21 20.13 -5.16
C GLY A 538 -21.03 21.33 -4.22
N GLY A 539 -19.93 21.39 -3.48
CA GLY A 539 -19.62 22.48 -2.54
C GLY A 539 -20.34 22.40 -1.19
N LYS A 540 -20.86 21.23 -0.84
CA LYS A 540 -21.51 20.95 0.45
C LYS A 540 -20.54 20.39 1.52
N GLY A 541 -19.25 20.27 1.17
CA GLY A 541 -18.25 19.54 1.93
C GLY A 541 -18.22 18.05 1.57
N PRO A 542 -17.37 17.25 2.26
CA PRO A 542 -17.19 15.85 1.96
C PRO A 542 -18.44 15.04 2.30
N ARG A 543 -18.54 13.81 1.76
CA ARG A 543 -19.66 12.91 2.07
C ARG A 543 -19.73 12.64 3.57
N ARG A 544 -20.96 12.40 4.04
CA ARG A 544 -21.29 12.02 5.42
C ARG A 544 -22.17 10.79 5.44
N GLU A 545 -22.16 10.10 6.56
CA GLU A 545 -23.07 9.00 6.84
C GLU A 545 -24.53 9.46 6.83
N GLY A 546 -25.43 8.53 6.53
CA GLY A 546 -26.87 8.76 6.43
C GLY A 546 -27.39 8.64 5.00
N PRO A 547 -28.60 9.16 4.73
CA PRO A 547 -29.26 9.05 3.43
C PRO A 547 -28.39 9.59 2.30
N TRP A 548 -28.35 8.87 1.18
CA TRP A 548 -27.54 9.22 0.04
C TRP A 548 -28.02 10.51 -0.64
N ASP A 549 -27.17 11.55 -0.66
CA ASP A 549 -27.37 12.76 -1.46
C ASP A 549 -26.50 12.69 -2.72
N GLY A 550 -27.14 12.37 -3.85
CA GLY A 550 -26.47 12.32 -5.15
C GLY A 550 -25.93 13.68 -5.65
N LEU A 551 -26.23 14.80 -5.00
CA LEU A 551 -25.68 16.12 -5.34
C LEU A 551 -24.35 16.42 -4.65
N THR A 552 -23.95 15.61 -3.66
CA THR A 552 -22.63 15.72 -3.06
C THR A 552 -21.58 15.24 -4.06
N VAL A 553 -20.55 16.05 -4.25
CA VAL A 553 -19.35 15.71 -5.04
C VAL A 553 -18.21 15.67 -4.04
N ASP A 554 -17.46 14.58 -4.02
CA ASP A 554 -16.36 14.35 -3.09
C ASP A 554 -15.09 14.15 -3.91
N ARG A 555 -14.14 15.09 -3.77
CA ARG A 555 -12.83 15.05 -4.47
C ARG A 555 -12.93 14.84 -5.99
N PRO A 556 -13.41 15.83 -6.77
CA PRO A 556 -13.62 15.70 -8.22
C PRO A 556 -12.30 15.63 -9.00
N GLY A 557 -11.71 14.43 -9.08
CA GLY A 557 -10.39 14.19 -9.66
C GLY A 557 -10.35 14.16 -11.19
N GLY A 558 -11.43 13.78 -11.88
CA GLY A 558 -11.46 13.73 -13.35
C GLY A 558 -12.71 14.39 -13.93
N LEU A 559 -12.55 15.18 -15.01
CA LEU A 559 -13.64 15.91 -15.65
C LEU A 559 -13.63 15.77 -17.17
N ALA A 560 -14.83 15.76 -17.76
CA ALA A 560 -15.03 15.93 -19.20
C ALA A 560 -16.36 16.64 -19.48
N ILE A 561 -16.42 17.38 -20.59
CA ILE A 561 -17.68 17.94 -21.11
C ILE A 561 -17.96 17.29 -22.45
N ASP A 562 -19.10 16.59 -22.58
CA ASP A 562 -19.45 15.90 -23.82
C ASP A 562 -20.00 16.84 -24.89
N ARG A 563 -20.22 16.31 -26.10
CA ARG A 563 -20.76 17.06 -27.26
C ARG A 563 -22.13 17.68 -27.05
N HIS A 564 -22.89 17.22 -26.05
CA HIS A 564 -24.19 17.79 -25.68
C HIS A 564 -24.05 18.81 -24.54
N GLY A 565 -22.82 19.10 -24.12
CA GLY A 565 -22.50 20.06 -23.08
C GLY A 565 -22.68 19.50 -21.66
N LYS A 566 -22.91 18.19 -21.50
CA LYS A 566 -23.07 17.56 -20.20
C LYS A 566 -21.71 17.37 -19.54
N ILE A 567 -21.66 17.52 -18.23
CA ILE A 567 -20.45 17.51 -17.43
C ILE A 567 -20.34 16.15 -16.75
N TRP A 568 -19.26 15.43 -17.02
CA TRP A 568 -18.94 14.14 -16.43
C TRP A 568 -17.88 14.33 -15.35
N VAL A 569 -18.10 13.74 -14.18
CA VAL A 569 -17.24 13.89 -13.01
C VAL A 569 -16.89 12.52 -12.46
N CYS A 570 -15.59 12.25 -12.36
CA CYS A 570 -15.03 11.11 -11.64
C CYS A 570 -14.56 11.57 -10.26
N GLU A 571 -15.07 10.92 -9.21
CA GLU A 571 -14.76 11.27 -7.82
C GLU A 571 -13.62 10.39 -7.29
N HIS A 572 -12.63 11.00 -6.62
CA HIS A 572 -11.45 10.33 -6.07
C HIS A 572 -11.72 9.78 -4.67
N THR A 573 -12.83 9.06 -4.53
CA THR A 573 -13.27 8.43 -3.29
C THR A 573 -13.60 6.96 -3.51
N TYR A 574 -13.34 6.13 -2.48
CA TYR A 574 -13.52 4.68 -2.61
C TYR A 574 -14.93 4.21 -2.24
N THR A 575 -15.61 4.95 -1.35
CA THR A 575 -16.87 4.57 -0.72
C THR A 575 -18.00 5.54 -1.09
N PRO A 576 -18.79 5.23 -2.13
CA PRO A 576 -18.42 4.35 -3.25
C PRO A 576 -17.53 5.08 -4.27
N LYS A 577 -16.79 4.30 -5.08
CA LYS A 577 -16.25 4.77 -6.37
C LYS A 577 -17.41 5.21 -7.24
N ARG A 578 -17.31 6.38 -7.85
CA ARG A 578 -18.44 7.02 -8.50
C ARG A 578 -18.03 7.83 -9.72
N VAL A 579 -18.84 7.70 -10.77
CA VAL A 579 -18.87 8.63 -11.90
C VAL A 579 -20.27 9.25 -11.96
N THR A 580 -20.35 10.56 -12.12
CA THR A 580 -21.61 11.29 -12.26
C THR A 580 -21.67 12.05 -13.56
N ARG A 581 -22.89 12.28 -14.05
CA ARG A 581 -23.18 13.17 -15.17
C ARG A 581 -24.17 14.24 -14.74
N TYR A 582 -23.85 15.47 -15.09
CA TYR A 582 -24.68 16.65 -14.89
C TYR A 582 -25.03 17.26 -16.25
N SER A 583 -26.20 17.87 -16.31
CA SER A 583 -26.63 18.73 -17.40
C SER A 583 -25.73 19.96 -17.55
N PRO A 584 -25.82 20.69 -18.69
CA PRO A 584 -25.03 21.90 -18.91
C PRO A 584 -25.16 22.99 -17.83
N ASP A 585 -26.32 23.07 -17.16
CA ASP A 585 -26.62 24.00 -16.07
C ASP A 585 -26.30 23.43 -14.68
N GLY A 586 -25.63 22.27 -14.61
CA GLY A 586 -25.13 21.68 -13.37
C GLY A 586 -26.15 20.84 -12.59
N LYS A 587 -27.32 20.53 -13.16
CA LYS A 587 -28.29 19.63 -12.52
C LYS A 587 -27.86 18.18 -12.70
N PHE A 588 -27.93 17.40 -11.62
CA PHE A 588 -27.64 15.96 -11.65
C PHE A 588 -28.56 15.21 -12.61
N GLU A 589 -27.99 14.35 -13.44
CA GLU A 589 -28.74 13.49 -14.36
C GLU A 589 -28.60 12.00 -14.01
N GLN A 590 -27.38 11.53 -13.75
CA GLN A 590 -27.11 10.11 -13.62
C GLN A 590 -25.82 9.83 -12.84
N GLU A 591 -25.76 8.67 -12.18
CA GLU A 591 -24.56 8.14 -11.54
C GLU A 591 -24.29 6.68 -11.92
N TRP A 592 -23.02 6.30 -11.87
CA TRP A 592 -22.55 4.93 -11.97
C TRP A 592 -21.63 4.66 -10.79
N LEU A 593 -21.89 3.55 -10.09
CA LEU A 593 -21.15 3.16 -8.89
C LEU A 593 -20.25 1.96 -9.19
N GLY A 594 -19.08 1.94 -8.58
CA GLY A 594 -18.09 0.87 -8.69
C GLY A 594 -16.88 1.20 -9.57
N PRO A 595 -16.04 0.19 -9.91
CA PRO A 595 -16.22 -1.23 -9.59
C PRO A 595 -16.01 -1.54 -8.11
N PRO A 596 -16.37 -2.75 -7.64
CA PRO A 596 -16.05 -3.22 -6.30
C PRO A 596 -14.55 -3.06 -5.96
N HIS A 597 -14.24 -3.14 -4.68
CA HIS A 597 -12.89 -3.43 -4.18
C HIS A 597 -12.36 -4.75 -4.78
N TYR A 598 -11.05 -4.85 -4.86
CA TYR A 598 -10.33 -6.08 -5.15
C TYR A 598 -10.86 -7.23 -4.27
N GLY A 599 -11.27 -8.32 -4.93
CA GLY A 599 -11.85 -9.50 -4.29
C GLY A 599 -13.38 -9.54 -4.21
N GLY A 600 -14.08 -8.45 -4.55
CA GLY A 600 -15.55 -8.38 -4.55
C GLY A 600 -16.15 -8.37 -3.15
N GLY A 601 -17.32 -9.01 -2.98
CA GLY A 601 -17.96 -9.24 -1.67
C GLY A 601 -19.31 -8.55 -1.47
N GLY A 602 -19.60 -8.24 -0.21
CA GLY A 602 -20.88 -7.68 0.24
C GLY A 602 -21.88 -8.76 0.65
N ALA A 603 -22.94 -8.36 1.35
CA ALA A 603 -23.97 -9.27 1.84
C ALA A 603 -25.37 -8.70 1.63
N ILE A 604 -26.36 -9.58 1.49
CA ILE A 604 -27.75 -9.23 1.27
C ILE A 604 -28.59 -9.60 2.49
N SER A 605 -29.62 -8.80 2.78
CA SER A 605 -30.61 -9.15 3.80
C SER A 605 -31.44 -10.37 3.38
N THR A 606 -31.96 -11.11 4.36
CA THR A 606 -32.81 -12.27 4.09
C THR A 606 -34.16 -11.88 3.48
N ASP A 607 -34.64 -10.65 3.71
CA ASP A 607 -35.83 -10.09 3.04
C ASP A 607 -35.57 -9.61 1.60
N LEU A 608 -34.31 -9.68 1.12
CA LEU A 608 -33.84 -9.28 -0.21
C LEU A 608 -34.04 -7.78 -0.55
N LYS A 609 -34.21 -6.92 0.45
CA LYS A 609 -34.42 -5.48 0.25
C LYS A 609 -33.17 -4.62 0.37
N SER A 610 -32.13 -5.12 1.06
CA SER A 610 -30.90 -4.38 1.33
C SER A 610 -29.67 -5.19 0.96
N PHE A 611 -28.70 -4.53 0.34
CA PHE A 611 -27.36 -5.06 0.11
C PHE A 611 -26.33 -4.13 0.72
N TRP A 612 -25.40 -4.68 1.50
CA TRP A 612 -24.35 -3.94 2.19
C TRP A 612 -22.98 -4.24 1.60
N TYR A 613 -22.22 -3.18 1.34
CA TYR A 613 -20.87 -3.29 0.83
C TYR A 613 -20.05 -2.04 1.11
N GLU A 614 -18.88 -2.17 1.72
CA GLU A 614 -17.95 -1.05 1.95
C GLU A 614 -18.66 0.17 2.56
N LEU A 615 -19.35 -0.01 3.69
CA LEU A 615 -20.15 1.03 4.37
C LEU A 615 -21.34 1.60 3.56
N CYS A 616 -21.66 1.06 2.38
CA CYS A 616 -22.81 1.47 1.58
C CYS A 616 -23.99 0.52 1.81
N GLU A 617 -25.19 1.07 1.97
CA GLU A 617 -26.46 0.32 1.92
C GLU A 617 -27.18 0.61 0.61
N TYR A 618 -27.36 -0.42 -0.20
CA TYR A 618 -28.13 -0.36 -1.43
C TYR A 618 -29.54 -0.89 -1.19
N GLU A 619 -30.54 -0.17 -1.65
CA GLU A 619 -31.91 -0.68 -1.73
C GLU A 619 -32.07 -1.51 -3.00
N ILE A 620 -32.76 -2.64 -2.86
CA ILE A 620 -33.07 -3.58 -3.95
C ILE A 620 -34.58 -3.65 -4.13
N ASP A 621 -35.04 -3.33 -5.34
CA ASP A 621 -36.35 -3.78 -5.82
C ASP A 621 -36.15 -5.06 -6.64
N PHE A 622 -36.32 -6.19 -5.96
CA PHE A 622 -36.07 -7.50 -6.56
C PHE A 622 -37.06 -7.83 -7.70
N ALA A 623 -38.29 -7.29 -7.64
CA ALA A 623 -39.33 -7.52 -8.64
C ALA A 623 -39.04 -6.72 -9.92
N ALA A 624 -38.69 -5.44 -9.77
CA ALA A 624 -38.30 -4.58 -10.88
C ALA A 624 -36.88 -4.89 -11.40
N GLY A 625 -36.03 -5.54 -10.60
CA GLY A 625 -34.64 -5.80 -10.94
C GLY A 625 -33.77 -4.55 -10.90
N THR A 626 -34.13 -3.58 -10.05
CA THR A 626 -33.43 -2.29 -9.92
C THR A 626 -32.77 -2.15 -8.56
N THR A 627 -31.65 -1.43 -8.53
CA THR A 627 -30.95 -1.08 -7.29
C THR A 627 -30.63 0.40 -7.26
N ARG A 628 -30.50 0.97 -6.07
CA ARG A 628 -29.97 2.32 -5.87
C ARG A 628 -29.19 2.39 -4.57
N LEU A 629 -28.22 3.29 -4.49
CA LEU A 629 -27.59 3.59 -3.22
C LEU A 629 -28.61 4.32 -2.33
N LYS A 630 -28.91 3.73 -1.18
CA LYS A 630 -29.87 4.25 -0.21
C LYS A 630 -29.18 5.18 0.77
N ALA A 631 -28.02 4.78 1.27
CA ALA A 631 -27.30 5.49 2.32
C ALA A 631 -25.83 5.06 2.42
N LEU A 632 -25.04 5.92 3.04
CA LEU A 632 -23.75 5.55 3.62
C LEU A 632 -23.98 5.21 5.09
N ASN A 633 -23.72 3.97 5.48
CA ASN A 633 -23.84 3.54 6.88
C ASN A 633 -22.78 4.21 7.77
N ASP A 634 -21.58 4.43 7.22
CA ASP A 634 -20.47 5.21 7.77
C ASP A 634 -19.64 5.76 6.60
N VAL A 635 -18.61 6.55 6.88
CA VAL A 635 -17.67 7.09 5.90
C VAL A 635 -16.26 6.51 6.07
N GLN A 636 -15.51 6.47 4.98
CA GLN A 636 -14.10 6.06 5.02
C GLN A 636 -13.28 7.05 5.86
N SER A 637 -12.50 6.51 6.79
CA SER A 637 -11.57 7.33 7.58
C SER A 637 -10.47 7.91 6.68
N ASP A 638 -10.25 9.22 6.80
CA ASP A 638 -9.16 9.99 6.19
C ASP A 638 -8.81 11.13 7.17
N PRO A 639 -7.56 11.64 7.23
CA PRO A 639 -7.20 12.88 7.92
C PRO A 639 -8.27 13.99 7.93
N ASP A 640 -8.99 14.19 6.83
CA ASP A 640 -9.97 15.28 6.68
C ASP A 640 -11.44 14.84 6.94
N THR A 641 -11.71 13.56 7.19
CA THR A 641 -13.07 13.03 7.36
C THR A 641 -13.22 12.29 8.70
N PRO A 642 -14.00 12.85 9.67
CA PRO A 642 -14.22 12.19 10.95
C PRO A 642 -15.11 10.94 10.77
N THR A 643 -14.54 9.74 10.93
CA THR A 643 -15.28 8.46 10.92
C THR A 643 -15.95 8.19 12.28
N THR A 644 -17.10 7.48 12.24
CA THR A 644 -17.80 6.93 13.41
C THR A 644 -17.17 5.63 13.95
N GLU A 645 -15.90 5.34 13.60
CA GLU A 645 -15.07 4.17 13.93
C GLU A 645 -15.07 3.07 12.88
N VAL A 646 -16.21 2.76 12.24
CA VAL A 646 -16.35 1.58 11.37
C VAL A 646 -15.46 1.65 10.14
N GLY A 647 -15.31 2.85 9.56
CA GLY A 647 -14.41 3.12 8.44
C GLY A 647 -12.91 2.91 8.72
N SER A 648 -12.53 2.64 9.97
CA SER A 648 -11.16 2.27 10.38
C SER A 648 -10.93 0.74 10.46
N TYR A 649 -11.95 -0.11 10.25
CA TYR A 649 -11.84 -1.57 10.42
C TYR A 649 -12.27 -2.38 9.19
N GLY A 650 -11.45 -3.36 8.83
CA GLY A 650 -11.80 -4.43 7.90
C GLY A 650 -11.33 -4.22 6.45
N TYR A 651 -11.02 -5.33 5.78
CA TYR A 651 -10.62 -5.34 4.36
C TYR A 651 -11.80 -5.06 3.41
N THR A 652 -13.02 -5.41 3.82
CA THR A 652 -14.28 -5.16 3.08
C THR A 652 -15.20 -4.15 3.79
N LYS A 653 -14.71 -3.56 4.90
CA LYS A 653 -15.38 -2.60 5.79
C LYS A 653 -16.86 -2.92 6.05
N VAL A 654 -17.07 -3.80 7.06
CA VAL A 654 -18.33 -4.26 7.70
C VAL A 654 -19.52 -4.44 6.75
N GLY A 655 -19.93 -5.69 6.54
CA GLY A 655 -20.98 -5.98 5.56
C GLY A 655 -21.96 -7.09 5.91
N ARG A 656 -21.69 -7.95 6.90
CA ARG A 656 -22.55 -9.11 7.14
C ARG A 656 -23.70 -8.77 8.10
N PRO A 657 -24.97 -8.86 7.67
CA PRO A 657 -26.12 -8.63 8.53
C PRO A 657 -26.36 -9.83 9.44
N ILE A 658 -26.71 -9.55 10.70
CA ILE A 658 -27.23 -10.51 11.67
C ILE A 658 -28.51 -9.93 12.27
N GLU A 659 -29.61 -10.65 12.10
CA GLU A 659 -30.89 -10.33 12.74
C GLU A 659 -30.97 -11.03 14.09
N LEU A 660 -31.00 -10.26 15.18
CA LEU A 660 -31.05 -10.81 16.53
C LEU A 660 -31.92 -9.93 17.43
N GLY A 661 -32.91 -10.52 18.10
CA GLY A 661 -33.76 -9.81 19.06
C GLY A 661 -34.55 -8.64 18.47
N GLY A 662 -34.95 -8.72 17.19
CA GLY A 662 -35.66 -7.65 16.49
C GLY A 662 -34.75 -6.47 16.09
N ARG A 663 -33.43 -6.64 16.15
CA ARG A 663 -32.43 -5.66 15.75
C ARG A 663 -31.52 -6.24 14.68
N ARG A 664 -31.03 -5.34 13.83
CA ARG A 664 -30.02 -5.65 12.83
C ARG A 664 -28.65 -5.20 13.30
N TYR A 665 -27.73 -6.14 13.32
CA TYR A 665 -26.31 -5.89 13.54
C TYR A 665 -25.57 -6.03 12.22
N LEU A 666 -24.62 -5.13 11.96
CA LEU A 666 -23.64 -5.34 10.88
C LEU A 666 -22.30 -5.66 11.53
N VAL A 667 -21.72 -6.81 11.19
CA VAL A 667 -20.48 -7.30 11.80
C VAL A 667 -19.32 -7.32 10.81
N GLY A 668 -18.13 -6.96 11.33
CA GLY A 668 -16.87 -6.97 10.60
C GLY A 668 -16.03 -8.20 10.93
N ASP A 669 -16.37 -9.36 10.35
CA ASP A 669 -15.68 -10.62 10.64
C ASP A 669 -15.08 -11.34 9.41
N VAL A 670 -15.37 -10.88 8.19
CA VAL A 670 -14.84 -11.48 6.95
C VAL A 670 -13.41 -10.98 6.67
N GLY A 671 -12.42 -11.89 6.64
CA GLY A 671 -11.03 -11.59 6.25
C GLY A 671 -10.14 -11.09 7.40
N GLY A 672 -10.17 -11.80 8.54
CA GLY A 672 -9.56 -11.40 9.82
C GLY A 672 -8.08 -11.00 9.83
N GLN A 673 -7.25 -11.37 8.84
CA GLN A 673 -5.84 -10.98 8.81
C GLN A 673 -5.62 -9.46 8.71
N TYR A 674 -6.54 -8.75 8.04
CA TYR A 674 -6.42 -7.30 7.80
C TYR A 674 -7.28 -6.47 8.74
N SER A 675 -7.93 -7.11 9.72
CA SER A 675 -8.81 -6.45 10.68
C SER A 675 -8.13 -6.42 12.05
N PRO A 676 -7.80 -5.23 12.60
CA PRO A 676 -7.15 -5.15 13.91
C PRO A 676 -8.08 -5.53 15.08
N SER A 677 -9.40 -5.63 14.81
CA SER A 677 -10.44 -5.96 15.76
C SER A 677 -11.61 -6.69 15.08
N PHE A 678 -12.36 -7.47 15.86
CA PHE A 678 -13.75 -7.82 15.60
C PHE A 678 -14.65 -6.65 16.01
N VAL A 679 -15.56 -6.25 15.11
CA VAL A 679 -16.43 -5.09 15.30
C VAL A 679 -17.88 -5.50 15.15
N VAL A 680 -18.70 -5.10 16.12
CA VAL A 680 -20.15 -5.23 16.10
C VAL A 680 -20.76 -3.84 16.08
N THR A 681 -21.64 -3.61 15.12
CA THR A 681 -22.42 -2.36 15.00
C THR A 681 -23.90 -2.65 15.08
N ILE A 682 -24.68 -1.64 15.45
CA ILE A 682 -26.15 -1.66 15.40
C ILE A 682 -26.58 -0.73 14.27
N HIS A 683 -27.37 -1.27 13.34
CA HIS A 683 -27.95 -0.51 12.24
C HIS A 683 -29.20 0.23 12.73
N ASP A 684 -29.25 1.53 12.49
CA ASP A 684 -30.44 2.35 12.71
C ASP A 684 -31.22 2.47 11.40
N PRO A 685 -32.40 1.83 11.27
CA PRO A 685 -33.16 1.86 10.04
C PRO A 685 -33.76 3.24 9.72
N SER A 686 -33.85 4.17 10.70
CA SER A 686 -34.45 5.50 10.51
C SER A 686 -33.50 6.47 9.81
N THR A 687 -32.20 6.37 10.11
CA THR A 687 -31.13 7.17 9.52
C THR A 687 -30.34 6.38 8.47
N SER A 688 -30.48 5.06 8.44
CA SER A 688 -29.62 4.13 7.71
C SER A 688 -28.14 4.28 8.07
N THR A 689 -27.83 4.73 9.28
CA THR A 689 -26.46 4.78 9.81
C THR A 689 -26.17 3.54 10.66
N VAL A 690 -24.90 3.28 10.91
CA VAL A 690 -24.49 2.33 11.94
C VAL A 690 -23.86 3.06 13.11
N ARG A 691 -24.04 2.51 14.30
CA ARG A 691 -23.24 2.88 15.48
C ARG A 691 -22.41 1.69 15.94
N PRO A 692 -21.14 1.89 16.31
CA PRO A 692 -20.38 0.87 17.01
C PRO A 692 -21.08 0.46 18.32
N ALA A 693 -21.06 -0.83 18.63
CA ALA A 693 -21.65 -1.37 19.84
C ALA A 693 -20.62 -2.17 20.66
N ALA A 694 -19.73 -2.90 20.00
CA ALA A 694 -18.60 -3.56 20.65
C ALA A 694 -17.40 -3.71 19.70
N ILE A 695 -16.21 -3.64 20.27
CA ILE A 695 -14.94 -3.82 19.56
C ILE A 695 -14.01 -4.68 20.42
N LEU A 696 -13.49 -5.75 19.83
CA LEU A 696 -12.62 -6.71 20.50
C LEU A 696 -11.37 -6.93 19.65
N GLY A 697 -10.19 -6.70 20.20
CA GLY A 697 -8.98 -6.78 19.39
C GLY A 697 -7.67 -6.67 20.16
N SER A 698 -6.57 -6.75 19.43
CA SER A 698 -5.25 -6.46 19.98
C SER A 698 -5.16 -4.96 20.30
N ALA A 699 -4.62 -4.58 21.46
CA ALA A 699 -4.51 -3.18 21.85
C ALA A 699 -3.37 -2.45 21.15
N GLN A 700 -2.27 -3.16 20.86
CA GLN A 700 -1.10 -2.61 20.20
C GLN A 700 -1.44 -2.10 18.80
N ASN A 701 -1.16 -0.82 18.53
CA ASN A 701 -1.40 -0.14 17.25
C ASN A 701 -2.87 -0.19 16.79
N ASN A 702 -3.82 -0.41 17.69
CA ASN A 702 -5.22 -0.44 17.32
C ASN A 702 -5.70 0.99 17.02
N PRO A 703 -6.30 1.25 15.83
CA PRO A 703 -6.79 2.58 15.53
C PRO A 703 -7.84 3.05 16.53
N PHE A 704 -8.63 2.16 17.15
CA PHE A 704 -9.68 2.54 18.11
C PHE A 704 -9.13 3.33 19.29
N LEU A 705 -8.02 2.82 19.83
CA LEU A 705 -7.39 3.36 21.03
C LEU A 705 -6.41 4.49 20.71
N THR A 706 -5.89 4.55 19.47
CA THR A 706 -4.69 5.36 19.17
C THR A 706 -4.87 6.43 18.10
N ARG A 707 -6.06 6.61 17.52
CA ARG A 707 -6.32 7.63 16.47
C ARG A 707 -6.26 9.05 17.05
N GLY A 708 -5.52 9.95 16.41
CA GLY A 708 -5.20 11.27 16.97
C GLY A 708 -6.38 12.24 17.09
N ASP A 709 -7.46 12.01 16.34
CA ASP A 709 -8.69 12.81 16.33
C ASP A 709 -9.63 12.50 17.50
N LYS A 710 -9.36 11.47 18.32
CA LYS A 710 -10.22 11.12 19.46
C LYS A 710 -9.70 11.70 20.77
N ALA A 711 -10.60 12.35 21.51
CA ALA A 711 -10.29 13.03 22.77
C ALA A 711 -9.70 12.10 23.85
N TRP A 712 -10.04 10.82 23.84
CA TRP A 712 -9.51 9.83 24.79
C TRP A 712 -8.17 9.21 24.39
N SER A 713 -7.68 9.42 23.16
CA SER A 713 -6.47 8.77 22.67
C SER A 713 -5.22 9.09 23.49
N PRO A 714 -5.03 10.33 24.01
CA PRO A 714 -3.94 10.61 24.94
C PRO A 714 -3.94 9.71 26.19
N HIS A 715 -5.11 9.27 26.68
CA HIS A 715 -5.19 8.34 27.82
C HIS A 715 -4.57 6.99 27.45
N TRP A 716 -4.98 6.40 26.33
CA TRP A 716 -4.54 5.07 25.90
C TRP A 716 -3.10 5.05 25.40
N LEU A 717 -2.68 6.12 24.71
CA LEU A 717 -1.29 6.32 24.29
C LEU A 717 -0.31 6.45 25.48
N ALA A 718 -0.82 6.74 26.68
CA ALA A 718 -0.03 6.75 27.91
C ALA A 718 0.00 5.39 28.64
N LYS A 719 -0.63 4.33 28.10
CA LYS A 719 -0.64 2.98 28.67
C LYS A 719 0.31 2.05 27.92
N GLU A 720 0.75 0.98 28.58
CA GLU A 720 1.46 -0.13 27.94
C GLU A 720 0.46 -0.97 27.12
N LEU A 721 0.46 -0.83 25.80
CA LEU A 721 -0.49 -1.54 24.92
C LEU A 721 0.08 -2.84 24.32
N LYS A 722 1.39 -3.03 24.40
CA LYS A 722 2.09 -4.22 23.89
C LYS A 722 1.66 -5.46 24.67
N ASP A 723 1.44 -6.57 23.96
CA ASP A 723 0.97 -7.84 24.54
C ASP A 723 -0.36 -7.76 25.32
N HIS A 724 -1.13 -6.68 25.10
CA HIS A 724 -2.48 -6.52 25.62
C HIS A 724 -3.52 -6.70 24.52
N SER A 725 -4.70 -7.12 24.96
CA SER A 725 -5.95 -7.08 24.20
C SER A 725 -6.96 -6.22 24.96
N PHE A 726 -7.98 -5.76 24.26
CA PHE A 726 -9.05 -5.01 24.89
C PHE A 726 -10.43 -5.49 24.42
N ILE A 727 -11.41 -5.24 25.27
CA ILE A 727 -12.83 -5.31 24.95
C ILE A 727 -13.38 -3.91 25.21
N TRP A 728 -14.02 -3.34 24.21
CA TRP A 728 -14.87 -2.17 24.37
C TRP A 728 -16.32 -2.56 24.11
N CYS A 729 -17.23 -2.09 24.96
CA CYS A 729 -18.66 -2.19 24.77
C CYS A 729 -19.30 -0.84 25.07
N ASP A 730 -20.18 -0.35 24.20
CA ASP A 730 -20.94 0.89 24.36
C ASP A 730 -21.97 0.76 25.51
N LEU A 731 -21.51 0.89 26.75
CA LEU A 731 -22.31 0.59 27.95
C LEU A 731 -23.48 1.55 28.08
N ASN A 732 -23.28 2.82 27.71
CA ASN A 732 -24.31 3.86 27.80
C ASN A 732 -25.15 3.96 26.51
N GLY A 733 -24.70 3.36 25.39
CA GLY A 733 -25.41 3.31 24.13
C GLY A 733 -25.39 4.61 23.34
N ASP A 734 -24.31 5.40 23.41
CA ASP A 734 -24.10 6.65 22.66
C ASP A 734 -23.19 6.49 21.44
N GLY A 735 -22.54 5.33 21.29
CA GLY A 735 -21.65 5.02 20.17
C GLY A 735 -20.32 5.77 20.21
N VAL A 736 -19.99 6.44 21.31
CA VAL A 736 -18.74 7.18 21.52
C VAL A 736 -17.90 6.41 22.52
N GLY A 737 -16.64 6.13 22.20
CA GLY A 737 -15.76 5.45 23.15
C GLY A 737 -15.42 6.34 24.36
N GLN A 738 -15.67 5.85 25.58
CA GLN A 738 -15.15 6.45 26.82
C GLN A 738 -14.23 5.49 27.57
N VAL A 739 -13.27 6.06 28.32
CA VAL A 739 -12.17 5.30 28.95
C VAL A 739 -12.68 4.14 29.81
N ASP A 740 -13.74 4.39 30.57
CA ASP A 740 -14.30 3.42 31.52
C ASP A 740 -15.09 2.27 30.86
N GLU A 741 -15.33 2.35 29.54
CA GLU A 741 -15.98 1.29 28.77
C GLU A 741 -15.01 0.25 28.18
N VAL A 742 -13.71 0.45 28.38
CA VAL A 742 -12.65 -0.42 27.83
C VAL A 742 -12.06 -1.28 28.95
N ASP A 743 -12.17 -2.59 28.79
CA ASP A 743 -11.45 -3.58 29.59
C ASP A 743 -10.15 -3.96 28.87
N LEU A 744 -9.02 -3.38 29.31
CA LEU A 744 -7.67 -3.68 28.82
C LEU A 744 -7.01 -4.74 29.71
N PHE A 745 -6.52 -5.83 29.11
CA PHE A 745 -5.92 -6.95 29.84
C PHE A 745 -4.73 -7.56 29.10
N LYS A 746 -3.84 -8.23 29.84
CA LYS A 746 -2.68 -8.92 29.24
C LYS A 746 -3.13 -10.21 28.57
N ASN A 747 -2.53 -10.52 27.43
CA ASN A 747 -2.79 -11.78 26.71
C ASN A 747 -2.44 -13.00 27.58
N SER A 748 -1.39 -12.90 28.40
CA SER A 748 -0.94 -13.96 29.31
C SER A 748 -1.95 -14.31 30.40
N ASP A 749 -2.82 -13.38 30.78
CA ASP A 749 -3.83 -13.60 31.82
C ASP A 749 -4.96 -14.52 31.31
N ILE A 750 -5.10 -14.63 29.99
CA ILE A 750 -6.12 -15.45 29.32
C ILE A 750 -5.53 -16.75 28.77
N LEU A 751 -4.37 -16.68 28.11
CA LEU A 751 -3.78 -17.83 27.39
C LEU A 751 -2.59 -18.49 28.12
N GLY A 752 -2.20 -17.94 29.27
CA GLY A 752 -1.02 -18.38 30.02
C GLY A 752 0.28 -17.74 29.52
N PRO A 753 1.34 -17.70 30.36
CA PRO A 753 2.58 -16.97 30.08
C PRO A 753 3.45 -17.60 28.97
N GLU A 754 3.25 -18.88 28.65
CA GLU A 754 4.01 -19.58 27.61
C GLU A 754 3.41 -19.43 26.21
N SER A 755 2.16 -18.98 26.11
CA SER A 755 1.47 -18.80 24.83
C SER A 755 1.98 -17.57 24.10
N LYS A 756 2.37 -17.73 22.84
CA LYS A 756 2.71 -16.63 21.92
C LYS A 756 1.52 -16.13 21.09
N ARG A 757 0.34 -16.72 21.29
CA ARG A 757 -0.90 -16.35 20.58
C ARG A 757 -1.59 -15.18 21.25
N ARG A 758 -2.53 -14.55 20.54
CA ARG A 758 -3.39 -13.48 21.09
C ARG A 758 -4.83 -13.98 21.19
N PRO A 759 -5.61 -13.58 22.23
CA PRO A 759 -6.99 -14.01 22.41
C PRO A 759 -7.87 -13.74 21.18
N PHE A 760 -7.76 -12.56 20.60
CA PHE A 760 -8.56 -12.12 19.45
C PHE A 760 -7.83 -12.25 18.10
N GLU A 761 -6.88 -13.19 17.99
CA GLU A 761 -6.25 -13.56 16.72
C GLU A 761 -7.19 -14.41 15.87
N GLY A 762 -7.28 -14.15 14.56
CA GLY A 762 -8.14 -14.90 13.62
C GLY A 762 -7.35 -15.66 12.55
N ALA A 763 -7.99 -16.63 11.89
CA ALA A 763 -7.40 -17.27 10.70
C ALA A 763 -7.42 -16.32 9.50
N TYR A 764 -6.61 -16.63 8.49
CA TYR A 764 -6.38 -15.77 7.32
C TYR A 764 -7.70 -15.42 6.60
N TRP A 765 -8.63 -16.38 6.47
CA TRP A 765 -9.95 -16.21 5.85
C TRP A 765 -11.08 -16.83 6.69
N GLY A 766 -12.28 -16.24 6.72
CA GLY A 766 -13.44 -16.85 7.38
C GLY A 766 -14.47 -15.90 7.98
N SER A 767 -15.57 -16.46 8.48
CA SER A 767 -16.61 -15.77 9.26
C SER A 767 -16.57 -16.25 10.71
N PHE A 768 -16.22 -15.37 11.63
CA PHE A 768 -15.87 -15.71 13.02
C PHE A 768 -16.96 -15.35 14.04
N CYS A 769 -18.09 -14.85 13.56
CA CYS A 769 -19.20 -14.46 14.40
C CYS A 769 -20.43 -15.36 14.14
N GLY A 770 -20.94 -15.99 15.19
CA GLY A 770 -22.17 -16.77 15.12
C GLY A 770 -23.42 -15.88 14.93
N PRO A 771 -24.58 -16.48 14.61
CA PRO A 771 -25.85 -15.74 14.52
C PRO A 771 -26.30 -15.11 15.85
N ASP A 772 -25.72 -15.54 16.97
CA ASP A 772 -25.94 -15.03 18.32
C ASP A 772 -24.91 -13.97 18.75
N LEU A 773 -24.11 -13.46 17.81
CA LEU A 773 -22.98 -12.56 18.04
C LEU A 773 -21.83 -13.16 18.86
N THR A 774 -21.76 -14.49 18.99
CA THR A 774 -20.60 -15.15 19.61
C THR A 774 -19.37 -15.03 18.71
N PHE A 775 -18.29 -14.46 19.26
CA PHE A 775 -16.99 -14.38 18.59
C PHE A 775 -16.19 -15.68 18.76
N TRP A 776 -15.52 -16.08 17.67
CA TRP A 776 -14.55 -17.16 17.62
C TRP A 776 -13.22 -16.67 17.03
N GLY A 777 -12.14 -16.74 17.79
CA GLY A 777 -10.77 -16.48 17.32
C GLY A 777 -9.82 -17.42 18.06
N GLY A 778 -8.71 -16.92 18.58
CA GLY A 778 -7.91 -17.66 19.57
C GLY A 778 -8.71 -18.16 20.78
N VAL A 779 -9.89 -17.57 21.01
CA VAL A 779 -10.84 -17.92 22.07
C VAL A 779 -12.27 -17.95 21.55
N ARG A 780 -13.18 -18.57 22.31
CA ARG A 780 -14.62 -18.38 22.17
C ARG A 780 -15.09 -17.33 23.17
N LEU A 781 -15.91 -16.38 22.73
CA LEU A 781 -16.47 -15.34 23.59
C LEU A 781 -17.89 -14.95 23.14
N ALA A 782 -18.88 -15.39 23.92
CA ALA A 782 -20.28 -15.06 23.72
C ALA A 782 -20.67 -13.78 24.49
N PRO A 783 -21.65 -12.99 24.02
CA PRO A 783 -22.22 -11.90 24.81
C PRO A 783 -22.75 -12.42 26.16
N SER A 784 -22.43 -11.74 27.26
CA SER A 784 -22.91 -12.08 28.60
C SER A 784 -24.37 -11.69 28.79
N ARG A 785 -24.75 -10.56 28.20
CA ARG A 785 -26.08 -9.93 28.23
C ARG A 785 -26.16 -8.88 27.12
N PHE A 786 -27.35 -8.32 26.95
CA PHE A 786 -27.59 -7.15 26.13
C PHE A 786 -28.07 -5.98 26.99
N THR A 787 -27.70 -4.75 26.66
CA THR A 787 -28.31 -3.56 27.26
C THR A 787 -29.73 -3.36 26.71
N GLU A 788 -30.54 -2.47 27.31
CA GLU A 788 -31.86 -2.11 26.78
C GLU A 788 -31.79 -1.56 25.35
N LYS A 789 -30.70 -0.84 25.05
CA LYS A 789 -30.39 -0.33 23.70
C LYS A 789 -29.85 -1.40 22.75
N GLY A 790 -29.79 -2.67 23.18
CA GLY A 790 -29.36 -3.80 22.37
C GLY A 790 -27.84 -3.93 22.19
N VAL A 791 -27.03 -3.27 23.02
CA VAL A 791 -25.57 -3.42 22.94
C VAL A 791 -25.16 -4.79 23.50
N PRO A 792 -24.44 -5.65 22.75
CA PRO A 792 -23.91 -6.90 23.28
C PRO A 792 -22.76 -6.60 24.23
N ILE A 793 -22.85 -7.10 25.46
CA ILE A 793 -21.81 -6.93 26.47
C ILE A 793 -20.92 -8.15 26.46
N TYR A 794 -19.62 -7.95 26.24
CA TYR A 794 -18.61 -9.00 26.34
C TYR A 794 -17.79 -8.80 27.61
N GLU A 795 -17.51 -9.88 28.32
CA GLU A 795 -16.81 -9.84 29.60
C GLU A 795 -15.59 -10.75 29.55
N ARG A 796 -14.42 -10.25 29.98
CA ARG A 796 -13.19 -11.05 30.00
C ARG A 796 -13.33 -12.35 30.80
N SER A 797 -14.18 -12.37 31.84
CA SER A 797 -14.45 -13.53 32.68
C SER A 797 -15.16 -14.67 31.94
N ARG A 798 -15.75 -14.39 30.77
CA ARG A 798 -16.43 -15.36 29.91
C ARG A 798 -15.58 -15.83 28.74
N ILE A 799 -14.33 -15.37 28.65
CA ILE A 799 -13.42 -15.86 27.63
C ILE A 799 -13.17 -17.34 27.86
N GLN A 800 -13.35 -18.12 26.80
CA GLN A 800 -13.15 -19.57 26.79
C GLN A 800 -11.97 -19.90 25.86
N PRO A 801 -10.75 -20.08 26.41
CA PRO A 801 -9.60 -20.49 25.61
C PRO A 801 -9.81 -21.86 24.98
N PHE A 802 -9.39 -22.02 23.73
CA PHE A 802 -9.36 -23.31 23.06
C PHE A 802 -7.95 -23.62 22.57
N ASP A 803 -7.48 -24.82 22.92
CA ASP A 803 -6.17 -25.28 22.47
C ASP A 803 -6.28 -25.89 21.06
N TYR A 804 -6.04 -25.06 20.05
CA TYR A 804 -6.02 -25.48 18.65
C TYR A 804 -5.02 -26.60 18.34
N SER A 805 -4.05 -26.91 19.22
CA SER A 805 -3.17 -28.07 19.03
C SER A 805 -3.91 -29.41 19.19
N LYS A 806 -5.11 -29.40 19.78
CA LYS A 806 -6.00 -30.57 19.90
C LYS A 806 -6.77 -30.89 18.62
N LEU A 807 -6.71 -30.02 17.61
CA LEU A 807 -7.24 -30.30 16.27
C LEU A 807 -6.19 -31.05 15.44
N ALA A 808 -6.61 -31.58 14.30
CA ALA A 808 -5.68 -32.22 13.39
C ALA A 808 -4.60 -31.25 12.91
N PRO A 809 -3.33 -31.70 12.82
CA PRO A 809 -2.26 -30.87 12.31
C PRO A 809 -2.58 -30.44 10.87
N VAL A 810 -2.72 -29.13 10.64
CA VAL A 810 -2.87 -28.56 9.30
C VAL A 810 -1.56 -28.80 8.54
N TYR A 811 -1.65 -29.35 7.33
CA TYR A 811 -0.46 -29.47 6.46
C TYR A 811 -0.05 -28.07 5.96
N MET A 812 0.89 -27.46 6.68
CA MET A 812 1.45 -26.14 6.31
C MET A 812 2.68 -26.24 5.37
N GLY A 813 2.92 -27.42 4.78
CA GLY A 813 4.13 -27.70 4.00
C GLY A 813 4.24 -26.78 2.78
N ASN A 814 5.24 -25.89 2.80
CA ASN A 814 5.58 -24.78 1.88
C ASN A 814 5.00 -23.38 2.20
N LEU A 815 4.23 -23.18 3.26
CA LEU A 815 3.64 -21.87 3.61
C LEU A 815 4.64 -20.79 4.09
N ARG A 816 5.92 -21.12 4.25
CA ARG A 816 6.93 -20.14 4.72
C ARG A 816 7.69 -19.41 3.60
N HIS A 817 7.46 -19.70 2.33
CA HIS A 817 8.33 -19.17 1.26
C HIS A 817 7.66 -18.44 0.09
N ASN A 818 6.34 -18.24 0.09
CA ASN A 818 5.73 -17.33 -0.89
C ASN A 818 4.59 -16.54 -0.26
N SER A 819 4.84 -15.29 0.06
CA SER A 819 3.92 -14.37 0.75
C SER A 819 2.78 -13.83 -0.13
N SER A 820 2.53 -14.41 -1.31
CA SER A 820 1.59 -13.84 -2.29
C SER A 820 0.65 -14.82 -3.00
N ALA A 821 0.71 -16.13 -2.74
CA ALA A 821 -0.32 -17.07 -3.21
C ALA A 821 -0.33 -18.34 -2.36
N SER A 822 -1.22 -18.39 -1.37
CA SER A 822 -1.41 -19.49 -0.43
C SER A 822 -2.24 -20.63 -1.04
N THR A 823 -1.71 -21.31 -2.06
CA THR A 823 -2.29 -22.60 -2.49
C THR A 823 -1.86 -23.70 -1.53
N GLY A 824 -2.66 -23.92 -0.49
CA GLY A 824 -2.52 -25.04 0.44
C GLY A 824 -3.70 -25.01 1.40
N TYR A 825 -4.48 -26.09 1.45
CA TYR A 825 -5.58 -26.29 2.39
C TYR A 825 -5.20 -25.75 3.78
N GLY A 826 -5.90 -24.72 4.25
CA GLY A 826 -5.49 -24.05 5.45
C GLY A 826 -6.46 -22.97 5.87
N GLY A 827 -6.40 -21.77 5.32
CA GLY A 827 -6.85 -20.57 6.03
C GLY A 827 -8.35 -20.36 6.34
N VAL A 828 -9.29 -21.27 6.03
CA VAL A 828 -10.73 -20.95 5.95
C VAL A 828 -11.54 -21.45 7.15
N SER A 829 -12.17 -20.54 7.90
CA SER A 829 -13.00 -20.91 9.05
C SER A 829 -14.42 -20.33 8.97
N MET A 830 -15.37 -20.93 9.69
CA MET A 830 -16.73 -20.40 9.79
C MET A 830 -17.38 -20.83 11.10
N VAL A 831 -18.25 -19.98 11.63
CA VAL A 831 -19.20 -20.32 12.70
C VAL A 831 -20.54 -20.68 12.08
N THR A 832 -21.05 -21.85 12.42
CA THR A 832 -22.31 -22.42 11.91
C THR A 832 -23.52 -21.91 12.69
N HIS A 833 -24.73 -22.24 12.24
CA HIS A 833 -25.97 -21.75 12.87
C HIS A 833 -26.13 -22.20 14.34
N ASP A 834 -25.59 -23.35 14.71
CA ASP A 834 -25.64 -23.86 16.09
C ASP A 834 -24.51 -23.29 16.99
N GLY A 835 -23.68 -22.39 16.45
CA GLY A 835 -22.57 -21.76 17.15
C GLY A 835 -21.27 -22.58 17.13
N SER A 836 -21.23 -23.70 16.40
CA SER A 836 -20.01 -24.51 16.25
C SER A 836 -19.03 -23.90 15.25
N LEU A 837 -17.73 -24.02 15.55
CA LEU A 837 -16.63 -23.59 14.68
C LEU A 837 -16.18 -24.73 13.76
N ILE A 838 -16.24 -24.49 12.45
CA ILE A 838 -15.44 -25.23 11.47
C ILE A 838 -14.13 -24.49 11.30
N HIS A 839 -13.03 -25.12 11.70
CA HIS A 839 -11.70 -24.51 11.63
C HIS A 839 -10.93 -25.01 10.42
N MET A 840 -10.38 -24.09 9.64
CA MET A 840 -9.40 -24.36 8.57
C MET A 840 -9.85 -25.40 7.52
N GLY A 841 -11.16 -25.46 7.24
CA GLY A 841 -11.76 -26.42 6.30
C GLY A 841 -11.54 -27.89 6.68
N GLN A 842 -11.28 -28.17 7.96
CA GLN A 842 -11.06 -29.51 8.48
C GLN A 842 -12.39 -30.28 8.63
N PRO A 843 -12.37 -31.63 8.61
CA PRO A 843 -13.56 -32.44 8.88
C PRO A 843 -13.95 -32.45 10.38
N TYR A 844 -13.31 -31.62 11.20
CA TYR A 844 -13.56 -31.50 12.63
C TYR A 844 -14.31 -30.20 12.91
N VAL A 845 -15.28 -30.30 13.80
CA VAL A 845 -16.14 -29.21 14.23
C VAL A 845 -15.97 -29.06 15.75
N VAL A 846 -15.72 -27.84 16.21
CA VAL A 846 -15.65 -27.52 17.65
C VAL A 846 -17.01 -26.97 18.07
N GLY A 847 -17.70 -27.70 18.94
CA GLY A 847 -19.00 -27.29 19.46
C GLY A 847 -18.92 -26.07 20.39
N PRO A 848 -20.07 -25.43 20.72
CA PRO A 848 -20.13 -24.36 21.72
C PRO A 848 -19.64 -24.79 23.11
N ASP A 849 -19.68 -26.09 23.41
CA ASP A 849 -19.15 -26.74 24.60
C ASP A 849 -17.64 -27.03 24.54
N LEU A 850 -16.97 -26.58 23.47
CA LEU A 850 -15.57 -26.85 23.12
C LEU A 850 -15.26 -28.34 22.82
N ALA A 851 -16.28 -29.19 22.70
CA ALA A 851 -16.09 -30.58 22.32
C ALA A 851 -15.78 -30.67 20.81
N ILE A 852 -14.80 -31.49 20.46
CA ILE A 852 -14.44 -31.76 19.06
C ILE A 852 -15.28 -32.92 18.54
N ARG A 853 -15.94 -32.73 17.39
CA ARG A 853 -16.78 -33.72 16.71
C ARG A 853 -16.34 -33.86 15.25
N GLY A 854 -16.59 -35.02 14.63
CA GLY A 854 -16.22 -35.30 13.24
C GLY A 854 -14.90 -36.04 13.07
N GLY A 855 -14.49 -36.27 11.82
CA GLY A 855 -13.33 -37.10 11.46
C GLY A 855 -13.59 -38.62 11.52
N PRO A 856 -12.57 -39.45 11.18
CA PRO A 856 -12.67 -40.90 11.26
C PRO A 856 -12.93 -41.36 12.70
N VAL A 857 -13.88 -42.28 12.89
CA VAL A 857 -14.33 -42.77 14.22
C VAL A 857 -13.19 -43.40 15.05
N THR A 858 -12.09 -43.81 14.41
CA THR A 858 -10.99 -44.55 15.02
C THR A 858 -9.75 -43.72 15.34
N GLU A 859 -9.67 -42.45 14.92
CA GLU A 859 -8.47 -41.62 15.08
C GLU A 859 -8.81 -40.36 15.89
N THR A 860 -7.97 -40.00 16.86
CA THR A 860 -8.09 -38.69 17.50
C THR A 860 -7.62 -37.61 16.53
N PRO A 861 -8.15 -36.37 16.60
CA PRO A 861 -7.79 -35.33 15.64
C PRO A 861 -6.28 -35.11 15.56
N SER A 862 -5.59 -35.02 16.70
CA SER A 862 -4.14 -34.79 16.76
C SER A 862 -3.30 -35.90 16.10
N ASP A 863 -3.85 -37.11 15.99
CA ASP A 863 -3.16 -38.27 15.41
C ASP A 863 -3.31 -38.34 13.89
N LEU A 864 -4.23 -37.54 13.31
CA LEU A 864 -4.52 -37.56 11.89
C LEU A 864 -3.30 -37.09 11.08
N THR A 865 -2.75 -38.00 10.28
CA THR A 865 -1.77 -37.65 9.24
C THR A 865 -2.53 -37.20 7.99
N PRO A 866 -2.30 -35.96 7.47
CA PRO A 866 -3.02 -35.46 6.30
C PRO A 866 -2.95 -36.40 5.11
N ALA A 867 -4.06 -36.50 4.36
CA ALA A 867 -4.17 -37.37 3.21
C ALA A 867 -3.25 -36.97 2.03
N ILE A 868 -3.18 -37.89 1.07
CA ILE A 868 -2.47 -37.83 -0.22
C ILE A 868 -2.60 -36.47 -0.92
N LEU A 869 -1.50 -35.98 -1.52
CA LEU A 869 -1.48 -34.80 -2.38
C LEU A 869 -2.48 -34.96 -3.55
N GLY A 870 -3.57 -34.19 -3.51
CA GLY A 870 -4.56 -34.05 -4.56
C GLY A 870 -5.57 -32.96 -4.17
N THR A 871 -5.92 -32.06 -5.09
CA THR A 871 -6.83 -30.94 -4.84
C THR A 871 -8.25 -31.31 -5.24
N ILE A 872 -9.10 -31.70 -4.27
CA ILE A 872 -10.54 -31.85 -4.49
C ILE A 872 -11.19 -30.47 -4.68
N ILE A 873 -10.79 -29.50 -3.85
CA ILE A 873 -11.17 -28.10 -3.94
C ILE A 873 -9.96 -27.33 -4.44
N ASP A 874 -10.14 -26.63 -5.56
CA ASP A 874 -9.10 -25.84 -6.21
C ASP A 874 -8.91 -24.50 -5.48
N ASN A 875 -7.85 -24.43 -4.66
CA ASN A 875 -7.43 -23.24 -3.92
C ASN A 875 -8.57 -22.55 -3.14
N PRO A 876 -9.15 -23.21 -2.10
CA PRO A 876 -10.24 -22.63 -1.30
C PRO A 876 -9.84 -21.30 -0.67
N LEU A 877 -10.69 -20.29 -0.80
CA LEU A 877 -10.44 -18.93 -0.28
C LEU A 877 -11.21 -18.64 1.00
N SER A 878 -12.54 -18.77 1.05
CA SER A 878 -13.31 -18.51 2.26
C SER A 878 -14.64 -19.28 2.28
N PHE A 879 -15.14 -19.55 3.49
CA PHE A 879 -16.56 -19.83 3.65
C PHE A 879 -17.33 -18.52 3.51
N VAL A 880 -18.22 -18.48 2.52
CA VAL A 880 -19.01 -17.29 2.18
C VAL A 880 -20.40 -17.31 2.83
N GLY A 881 -20.70 -18.33 3.64
CA GLY A 881 -21.94 -18.40 4.43
C GLY A 881 -22.43 -19.85 4.57
N SER A 882 -23.46 -20.02 5.40
CA SER A 882 -24.20 -21.26 5.55
C SER A 882 -25.71 -21.02 5.59
N ALA A 883 -26.49 -22.08 5.44
CA ALA A 883 -27.94 -22.03 5.50
C ALA A 883 -28.55 -23.36 6.00
N LEU A 884 -29.59 -23.25 6.83
CA LEU A 884 -30.43 -24.39 7.22
C LEU A 884 -31.31 -24.83 6.06
N THR A 885 -31.32 -26.14 5.77
CA THR A 885 -32.11 -26.70 4.66
C THR A 885 -33.41 -27.36 5.13
N LYS A 886 -34.32 -27.62 4.18
CA LYS A 886 -35.53 -28.43 4.42
C LYS A 886 -35.31 -29.92 4.04
N GLY A 887 -34.16 -30.24 3.45
CA GLY A 887 -33.83 -31.55 2.91
C GLY A 887 -33.19 -32.50 3.94
N ALA A 888 -32.56 -33.56 3.44
CA ALA A 888 -31.94 -34.58 4.29
C ALA A 888 -30.65 -34.10 4.99
N VAL A 889 -30.04 -33.01 4.51
CA VAL A 889 -28.84 -32.39 5.08
C VAL A 889 -29.26 -31.15 5.88
N PRO A 890 -29.14 -31.11 7.21
CA PRO A 890 -29.73 -30.06 8.03
C PRO A 890 -29.13 -28.66 7.79
N GLU A 891 -27.83 -28.59 7.50
CA GLU A 891 -27.13 -27.33 7.21
C GLU A 891 -26.10 -27.53 6.11
N VAL A 892 -26.06 -26.59 5.16
CA VAL A 892 -25.05 -26.53 4.11
C VAL A 892 -24.26 -25.24 4.21
N ALA A 893 -22.99 -25.28 3.80
CA ALA A 893 -22.12 -24.13 3.70
C ALA A 893 -21.49 -24.03 2.32
N MET A 894 -21.11 -22.81 1.93
CA MET A 894 -20.52 -22.53 0.62
C MET A 894 -19.07 -22.08 0.78
N ILE A 895 -18.18 -22.65 -0.02
CA ILE A 895 -16.76 -22.28 -0.09
C ILE A 895 -16.47 -21.71 -1.48
N ASN A 896 -15.89 -20.51 -1.56
CA ASN A 896 -15.37 -20.01 -2.84
C ASN A 896 -13.91 -20.47 -3.07
N GLY A 897 -13.53 -20.62 -4.33
CA GLY A 897 -12.19 -20.99 -4.76
C GLY A 897 -11.53 -19.87 -5.56
N ASN A 898 -10.20 -19.79 -5.48
CA ASN A 898 -9.41 -18.73 -6.13
C ASN A 898 -9.53 -18.75 -7.65
N ASN A 899 -9.82 -19.91 -8.22
CA ASN A 899 -9.99 -20.06 -9.66
C ASN A 899 -11.40 -19.70 -10.16
N GLY A 900 -12.26 -19.22 -9.25
CA GLY A 900 -13.61 -18.71 -9.51
C GLY A 900 -14.73 -19.74 -9.36
N ARG A 901 -14.38 -20.99 -9.04
CA ARG A 901 -15.28 -22.12 -8.78
C ARG A 901 -15.70 -22.15 -7.33
N TRP A 902 -16.93 -22.54 -7.06
CA TRP A 902 -17.51 -22.52 -5.71
C TRP A 902 -18.06 -23.91 -5.36
N PHE A 903 -18.10 -24.22 -4.06
CA PHE A 903 -18.24 -25.58 -3.56
C PHE A 903 -19.25 -25.63 -2.43
N LEU A 904 -20.23 -26.52 -2.54
CA LEU A 904 -21.27 -26.72 -1.52
C LEU A 904 -20.87 -27.86 -0.57
N TRP A 905 -20.95 -27.62 0.72
CA TRP A 905 -20.48 -28.51 1.78
C TRP A 905 -21.61 -28.86 2.76
N ALA A 906 -21.76 -30.14 3.10
CA ALA A 906 -22.66 -30.59 4.16
C ALA A 906 -21.96 -30.46 5.52
N VAL A 907 -22.45 -29.54 6.36
CA VAL A 907 -21.75 -29.11 7.59
C VAL A 907 -21.60 -30.26 8.59
N ARG A 908 -22.70 -30.96 8.88
CA ARG A 908 -22.72 -32.03 9.89
C ARG A 908 -22.01 -33.28 9.41
N GLU A 909 -22.18 -33.61 8.13
CA GLU A 909 -21.64 -34.82 7.53
C GLU A 909 -20.15 -34.66 7.17
N GLY A 910 -19.66 -33.43 7.01
CA GLY A 910 -18.26 -33.16 6.67
C GLY A 910 -17.90 -33.58 5.24
N VAL A 911 -18.84 -33.45 4.30
CA VAL A 911 -18.69 -33.93 2.92
C VAL A 911 -18.98 -32.82 1.90
N LEU A 912 -18.19 -32.76 0.84
CA LEU A 912 -18.44 -31.93 -0.33
C LEU A 912 -19.64 -32.49 -1.13
N LEU A 913 -20.70 -31.69 -1.28
CA LEU A 913 -21.92 -32.05 -2.00
C LEU A 913 -21.82 -31.80 -3.50
N GLY A 914 -21.08 -30.76 -3.92
CA GLY A 914 -20.94 -30.43 -5.34
C GLY A 914 -20.24 -29.11 -5.59
N GLU A 915 -20.18 -28.75 -6.86
CA GLU A 915 -19.59 -27.50 -7.37
C GLU A 915 -20.67 -26.68 -8.06
N ILE A 916 -20.68 -25.37 -7.80
CA ILE A 916 -21.41 -24.38 -8.59
C ILE A 916 -20.38 -23.42 -9.20
N PHE A 917 -20.74 -22.78 -10.31
CA PHE A 917 -19.81 -21.97 -11.10
C PHE A 917 -18.63 -22.77 -11.68
N THR A 918 -18.94 -23.79 -12.50
CA THR A 918 -17.94 -24.78 -12.95
C THR A 918 -16.89 -24.25 -13.93
N GLY A 919 -17.24 -23.18 -14.65
CA GLY A 919 -16.40 -22.56 -15.68
C GLY A 919 -16.34 -23.29 -17.01
N LYS A 920 -17.17 -24.31 -17.24
CA LYS A 920 -17.31 -24.98 -18.56
C LYS A 920 -17.71 -24.03 -19.69
N ALA A 921 -18.47 -22.99 -19.40
CA ALA A 921 -18.89 -21.92 -20.31
C ALA A 921 -17.97 -20.68 -20.29
N GLY A 922 -16.86 -20.72 -19.56
CA GLY A 922 -15.93 -19.59 -19.40
C GLY A 922 -16.19 -18.76 -18.13
N GLY A 923 -15.49 -17.62 -18.03
CA GLY A 923 -15.62 -16.70 -16.87
C GLY A 923 -16.73 -15.66 -17.05
N PHE A 924 -17.18 -15.06 -15.96
CA PHE A 924 -18.17 -13.99 -15.96
C PHE A 924 -17.74 -12.77 -16.79
N GLY A 925 -16.44 -12.47 -16.89
CA GLY A 925 -15.94 -11.42 -17.78
C GLY A 925 -16.27 -11.63 -19.27
N GLY A 926 -16.61 -12.86 -19.67
CA GLY A 926 -17.09 -13.17 -21.03
C GLY A 926 -18.57 -12.88 -21.27
N ILE A 927 -19.34 -12.53 -20.24
CA ILE A 927 -20.78 -12.24 -20.36
C ILE A 927 -20.96 -10.78 -20.77
N THR A 928 -21.27 -10.55 -22.05
CA THR A 928 -21.43 -9.19 -22.61
C THR A 928 -22.86 -8.67 -22.52
N GLN A 929 -23.85 -9.55 -22.37
CA GLN A 929 -25.27 -9.20 -22.31
C GLN A 929 -25.98 -9.99 -21.19
N PRO A 930 -25.75 -9.65 -19.92
CA PRO A 930 -26.43 -10.33 -18.81
C PRO A 930 -27.94 -10.08 -18.87
N THR A 931 -28.74 -11.13 -18.70
CA THR A 931 -30.20 -11.05 -18.61
C THR A 931 -30.69 -11.68 -17.32
N ARG A 932 -31.79 -11.16 -16.75
CA ARG A 932 -32.36 -11.69 -15.51
C ARG A 932 -32.87 -13.11 -15.74
N GLY A 933 -32.47 -14.04 -14.88
CA GLY A 933 -32.82 -15.45 -14.98
C GLY A 933 -31.91 -16.29 -15.87
N MET A 934 -30.82 -15.72 -16.38
CA MET A 934 -29.76 -16.46 -17.08
C MET A 934 -29.18 -17.56 -16.19
N ASP A 935 -28.97 -18.75 -16.76
CA ASP A 935 -28.28 -19.84 -16.07
C ASP A 935 -26.77 -19.58 -16.01
N LEU A 936 -26.23 -19.56 -14.79
CA LEU A 936 -24.83 -19.27 -14.51
C LEU A 936 -24.04 -20.51 -14.09
N THR A 937 -24.66 -21.70 -14.05
CA THR A 937 -24.08 -22.93 -13.50
C THR A 937 -22.72 -23.27 -14.10
N ASP A 938 -22.62 -23.14 -15.43
CA ASP A 938 -21.41 -23.49 -16.17
C ASP A 938 -20.42 -22.33 -16.33
N TYR A 939 -20.76 -21.11 -15.91
CA TYR A 939 -19.81 -20.00 -15.87
C TYR A 939 -18.95 -20.05 -14.61
N LYS A 940 -17.89 -19.23 -14.52
CA LYS A 940 -17.13 -19.07 -13.27
C LYS A 940 -16.81 -17.63 -12.94
N ASN A 941 -16.52 -17.36 -11.67
CA ASN A 941 -15.97 -16.07 -11.28
C ASN A 941 -14.56 -15.87 -11.88
N ASP A 942 -14.09 -14.62 -11.90
CA ASP A 942 -12.71 -14.33 -12.25
C ASP A 942 -11.75 -14.81 -11.16
N TRP A 943 -10.46 -14.89 -11.50
CA TRP A 943 -9.40 -15.24 -10.56
C TRP A 943 -9.45 -14.34 -9.32
N GLU A 944 -9.05 -14.82 -8.14
CA GLU A 944 -8.91 -14.00 -6.93
C GLU A 944 -10.22 -13.35 -6.43
N THR A 945 -11.35 -14.07 -6.54
CA THR A 945 -12.61 -13.67 -5.92
C THR A 945 -12.60 -14.11 -4.45
N PHE A 946 -12.03 -13.29 -3.55
CA PHE A 946 -11.84 -13.64 -2.12
C PHE A 946 -13.12 -13.68 -1.31
N PHE A 947 -14.11 -12.89 -1.69
CA PHE A 947 -15.32 -12.70 -0.90
C PHE A 947 -16.57 -13.15 -1.66
N GLY A 948 -17.68 -13.17 -0.92
CA GLY A 948 -19.00 -13.51 -1.40
C GLY A 948 -19.94 -13.65 -0.22
N TYR A 949 -21.21 -13.90 -0.50
CA TYR A 949 -22.18 -14.17 0.55
C TYR A 949 -23.18 -15.23 0.11
N PHE A 950 -23.44 -16.22 0.95
CA PHE A 950 -24.43 -17.27 0.74
C PHE A 950 -25.44 -17.24 1.88
N THR A 951 -26.72 -17.16 1.53
CA THR A 951 -27.80 -17.10 2.53
C THR A 951 -29.09 -17.74 2.01
N LYS A 952 -29.98 -18.08 2.93
CA LYS A 952 -31.37 -18.41 2.65
C LYS A 952 -32.23 -17.20 2.95
N ALA A 953 -33.01 -16.78 1.96
CA ALA A 953 -33.94 -15.67 2.10
C ALA A 953 -35.25 -16.09 2.79
N ASP A 954 -36.01 -15.11 3.27
CA ASP A 954 -37.30 -15.29 3.95
C ASP A 954 -38.34 -15.96 3.05
N ASN A 955 -38.19 -15.81 1.72
CA ASN A 955 -39.01 -16.51 0.73
C ASN A 955 -38.70 -18.02 0.62
N GLY A 956 -37.71 -18.52 1.38
CA GLY A 956 -37.31 -19.92 1.45
C GLY A 956 -36.29 -20.36 0.40
N ASN A 957 -35.91 -19.50 -0.55
CA ASN A 957 -34.91 -19.79 -1.58
C ASN A 957 -33.50 -19.43 -1.12
N TYR A 958 -32.50 -19.97 -1.81
CA TYR A 958 -31.08 -19.76 -1.53
C TYR A 958 -30.47 -18.79 -2.54
N TYR A 959 -29.60 -17.90 -2.07
CA TYR A 959 -28.98 -16.86 -2.89
C TYR A 959 -27.49 -16.76 -2.62
N VAL A 960 -26.74 -16.40 -3.67
CA VAL A 960 -25.33 -16.03 -3.58
C VAL A 960 -25.11 -14.61 -4.12
N ILE A 961 -24.25 -13.86 -3.42
CA ILE A 961 -23.57 -12.67 -3.94
C ILE A 961 -22.21 -13.13 -4.44
N SER A 962 -21.99 -13.03 -5.75
CA SER A 962 -20.77 -13.44 -6.45
C SER A 962 -20.24 -12.31 -7.34
N GLY A 963 -19.04 -12.48 -7.90
CA GLY A 963 -18.41 -11.53 -8.82
C GLY A 963 -17.22 -10.78 -8.20
N ARG A 964 -16.22 -10.50 -9.05
CA ARG A 964 -15.02 -9.70 -8.72
C ARG A 964 -15.16 -8.27 -9.24
N GLY A 965 -15.50 -8.13 -10.53
CA GLY A 965 -15.67 -6.84 -11.20
C GLY A 965 -17.07 -6.27 -11.19
N HIS A 966 -18.02 -6.98 -10.59
CA HIS A 966 -19.41 -6.62 -10.45
C HIS A 966 -19.98 -7.33 -9.21
N PHE A 967 -21.20 -6.97 -8.81
CA PHE A 967 -22.00 -7.73 -7.85
C PHE A 967 -23.09 -8.49 -8.60
N GLY A 968 -23.05 -9.82 -8.54
CA GLY A 968 -24.07 -10.70 -9.10
C GLY A 968 -24.92 -11.31 -7.98
N LEU A 969 -26.22 -11.07 -8.02
CA LEU A 969 -27.19 -11.76 -7.15
C LEU A 969 -27.79 -12.95 -7.90
N SER A 970 -27.39 -14.16 -7.51
CA SER A 970 -27.81 -15.40 -8.18
C SER A 970 -28.62 -16.29 -7.24
N ARG A 971 -29.71 -16.87 -7.74
CA ARG A 971 -30.48 -17.89 -7.02
C ARG A 971 -29.81 -19.25 -7.19
N VAL A 972 -29.71 -20.03 -6.11
CA VAL A 972 -29.19 -21.41 -6.13
C VAL A 972 -30.35 -22.38 -5.94
N GLU A 973 -30.49 -23.33 -6.85
CA GLU A 973 -31.55 -24.35 -6.83
C GLU A 973 -31.00 -25.74 -6.49
N GLY A 974 -31.89 -26.67 -6.15
CA GLY A 974 -31.53 -28.09 -5.93
C GLY A 974 -31.00 -28.45 -4.53
N ILE A 975 -30.71 -27.48 -3.66
CA ILE A 975 -30.19 -27.74 -2.30
C ILE A 975 -31.13 -28.62 -1.47
N ASP A 976 -32.43 -28.31 -1.45
CA ASP A 976 -33.43 -29.09 -0.69
C ASP A 976 -33.69 -30.48 -1.30
N ALA A 977 -33.23 -30.73 -2.53
CA ALA A 977 -33.39 -32.02 -3.21
C ALA A 977 -32.27 -33.04 -2.88
N VAL A 978 -31.24 -32.62 -2.13
CA VAL A 978 -30.15 -33.50 -1.69
C VAL A 978 -30.71 -34.62 -0.81
N ARG A 979 -30.34 -35.86 -1.14
CA ARG A 979 -30.74 -37.07 -0.42
C ARG A 979 -29.53 -37.71 0.23
N VAL A 980 -29.71 -38.23 1.44
CA VAL A 980 -28.69 -39.01 2.16
C VAL A 980 -29.13 -40.46 2.19
N ALA A 981 -28.20 -41.37 1.87
CA ALA A 981 -28.42 -42.81 1.95
C ALA A 981 -27.20 -43.48 2.61
N THR A 982 -27.44 -44.57 3.34
CA THR A 982 -26.38 -45.39 3.90
C THR A 982 -26.08 -46.56 2.96
N GLN A 983 -24.84 -46.65 2.48
CA GLN A 983 -24.37 -47.77 1.69
C GLN A 983 -23.24 -48.50 2.42
N ARG A 984 -23.34 -49.82 2.54
CA ARG A 984 -22.21 -50.63 3.01
C ARG A 984 -21.17 -50.73 1.90
N LEU A 985 -19.99 -50.16 2.14
CA LEU A 985 -18.83 -50.33 1.28
C LEU A 985 -18.00 -51.51 1.79
N ARG A 986 -17.78 -52.53 0.95
CA ARG A 986 -16.78 -53.57 1.23
C ARG A 986 -15.43 -53.01 0.82
N VAL A 987 -14.55 -52.77 1.80
CA VAL A 987 -13.15 -52.41 1.55
C VAL A 987 -12.32 -53.69 1.66
N PRO A 988 -11.87 -54.28 0.55
CA PRO A 988 -11.07 -55.50 0.61
C PRO A 988 -9.73 -55.26 1.32
N ALA A 989 -9.17 -56.29 1.95
CA ALA A 989 -7.90 -56.18 2.67
C ALA A 989 -6.76 -55.71 1.75
N GLU A 990 -6.77 -56.12 0.47
CA GLU A 990 -5.82 -55.68 -0.55
C GLU A 990 -5.92 -54.17 -0.84
N SER A 991 -7.12 -53.58 -0.79
CA SER A 991 -7.31 -52.13 -1.00
C SER A 991 -6.80 -51.32 0.20
N LEU A 992 -7.02 -51.84 1.42
CA LEU A 992 -6.47 -51.22 2.63
C LEU A 992 -4.94 -51.30 2.63
N ALA A 993 -4.36 -52.45 2.29
CA ALA A 993 -2.91 -52.63 2.19
C ALA A 993 -2.29 -51.75 1.11
N ALA A 994 -2.92 -51.64 -0.07
CA ALA A 994 -2.51 -50.73 -1.13
C ALA A 994 -2.54 -49.26 -0.68
N ASN A 995 -3.61 -48.83 0.02
CA ASN A 995 -3.70 -47.48 0.57
C ASN A 995 -2.59 -47.21 1.60
N THR A 996 -2.33 -48.13 2.52
CA THR A 996 -1.24 -48.02 3.51
C THR A 996 0.13 -47.92 2.83
N ALA A 997 0.39 -48.72 1.79
CA ALA A 997 1.63 -48.66 1.02
C ALA A 997 1.78 -47.32 0.26
N VAL A 998 0.69 -46.80 -0.30
CA VAL A 998 0.64 -45.48 -0.95
C VAL A 998 0.92 -44.36 0.05
N ARG A 999 0.35 -44.40 1.27
CA ARG A 999 0.63 -43.43 2.34
C ARG A 999 2.12 -43.37 2.69
N ALA A 1000 2.77 -44.53 2.86
CA ALA A 1000 4.21 -44.59 3.14
C ALA A 1000 5.07 -43.97 2.01
N ARG A 1001 4.69 -44.22 0.74
CA ARG A 1001 5.37 -43.67 -0.43
C ARG A 1001 5.16 -42.15 -0.61
N LEU A 1002 4.01 -41.63 -0.19
CA LEU A 1002 3.71 -40.19 -0.23
C LEU A 1002 4.39 -39.43 0.91
N LEU A 1003 4.53 -40.05 2.08
CA LEU A 1003 5.32 -39.51 3.18
C LEU A 1003 6.80 -39.37 2.80
N SER A 1004 7.36 -40.31 2.05
CA SER A 1004 8.75 -40.24 1.55
C SER A 1004 8.93 -39.31 0.34
N ALA A 1005 7.86 -39.01 -0.42
CA ALA A 1005 7.89 -37.99 -1.47
C ALA A 1005 8.03 -36.56 -0.92
N LYS A 1006 7.77 -36.33 0.38
CA LYS A 1006 7.93 -35.04 1.08
C LYS A 1006 9.36 -34.48 1.07
N THR A 1007 10.36 -35.32 0.85
CA THR A 1007 11.79 -34.96 0.86
C THR A 1007 12.37 -34.77 -0.54
N VAL A 1008 11.60 -35.02 -1.60
CA VAL A 1008 12.08 -34.83 -2.97
C VAL A 1008 12.00 -33.34 -3.29
N LYS A 1009 13.13 -32.64 -3.12
CA LYS A 1009 13.34 -31.35 -3.79
C LYS A 1009 13.04 -31.59 -5.27
N ARG A 1010 12.01 -30.93 -5.82
CA ARG A 1010 11.88 -30.84 -7.28
C ARG A 1010 13.22 -30.33 -7.78
N GLU A 1011 13.94 -31.15 -8.53
CA GLU A 1011 15.08 -30.66 -9.28
C GLU A 1011 14.59 -29.49 -10.12
N LYS A 1012 15.23 -28.33 -9.94
CA LYS A 1012 15.09 -27.26 -10.92
C LYS A 1012 15.60 -27.83 -12.23
N ARG A 1013 14.68 -28.20 -13.12
CA ARG A 1013 15.03 -28.46 -14.51
C ARG A 1013 15.17 -27.09 -15.16
N GLU A 1014 16.41 -26.65 -15.31
CA GLU A 1014 16.71 -25.47 -16.10
C GLU A 1014 16.55 -25.83 -17.58
N LEU A 1015 15.69 -25.10 -18.28
CA LEU A 1015 15.61 -25.18 -19.74
C LEU A 1015 16.73 -24.31 -20.30
N THR A 1016 17.77 -24.91 -20.86
CA THR A 1016 18.83 -24.15 -21.53
C THR A 1016 18.35 -23.73 -22.92
N LEU A 1017 18.04 -22.45 -23.09
CA LEU A 1017 17.69 -21.90 -24.41
C LEU A 1017 18.93 -21.88 -25.31
N GLN A 1018 18.89 -22.62 -26.41
CA GLN A 1018 19.93 -22.60 -27.43
C GLN A 1018 19.54 -21.62 -28.56
N PRO A 1019 20.51 -20.90 -29.16
CA PRO A 1019 20.26 -20.14 -30.38
C PRO A 1019 19.70 -21.04 -31.49
N VAL A 1020 18.69 -20.60 -32.24
CA VAL A 1020 18.10 -21.37 -33.36
C VAL A 1020 19.17 -21.82 -34.35
N ALA A 1021 20.11 -20.92 -34.67
CA ALA A 1021 21.24 -21.20 -35.56
C ALA A 1021 22.17 -22.33 -35.07
N LYS A 1022 22.18 -22.64 -33.76
CA LYS A 1022 22.95 -23.79 -33.23
C LYS A 1022 22.21 -25.12 -33.36
N ARG A 1023 20.90 -25.12 -33.60
CA ARG A 1023 20.08 -26.33 -33.72
C ARG A 1023 19.90 -26.79 -35.16
N ALA A 1024 19.48 -25.89 -36.03
CA ALA A 1024 19.14 -26.22 -37.40
C ALA A 1024 19.54 -25.07 -38.34
N ALA A 1025 20.39 -25.38 -39.31
CA ALA A 1025 20.68 -24.45 -40.40
C ALA A 1025 19.48 -24.43 -41.34
N GLY A 1026 18.68 -23.37 -41.30
CA GLY A 1026 17.51 -23.17 -42.18
C GLY A 1026 16.14 -23.29 -41.51
N PHE A 1027 16.07 -23.30 -40.17
CA PHE A 1027 14.83 -23.29 -39.39
C PHE A 1027 13.77 -22.31 -39.94
N GLN A 1028 12.54 -22.81 -40.15
CA GLN A 1028 11.36 -22.04 -40.55
C GLN A 1028 10.26 -22.17 -39.50
N PRO A 1029 9.63 -21.06 -39.07
CA PRO A 1029 8.51 -21.11 -38.14
C PRO A 1029 7.19 -21.49 -38.84
N ASP A 1030 7.16 -22.60 -39.58
CA ASP A 1030 6.01 -23.06 -40.37
C ASP A 1030 5.17 -24.14 -39.67
N GLY A 1031 5.64 -24.59 -38.49
CA GLY A 1031 4.96 -25.58 -37.67
C GLY A 1031 5.47 -27.02 -37.86
N ASP A 1032 6.48 -27.26 -38.69
CA ASP A 1032 7.11 -28.59 -38.80
C ASP A 1032 7.98 -28.89 -37.57
N ILE A 1033 7.48 -29.81 -36.73
CA ILE A 1033 8.15 -30.20 -35.49
C ILE A 1033 9.45 -30.97 -35.73
N THR A 1034 9.69 -31.49 -36.94
CA THR A 1034 10.91 -32.25 -37.26
C THR A 1034 12.13 -31.34 -37.41
N GLU A 1035 11.95 -30.05 -37.65
CA GLU A 1035 13.03 -29.05 -37.69
C GLU A 1035 13.70 -28.84 -36.33
N TRP A 1036 13.05 -29.26 -35.25
CA TRP A 1036 13.57 -29.22 -33.88
C TRP A 1036 14.43 -30.44 -33.53
N GLY A 1037 14.70 -31.32 -34.50
CA GLY A 1037 15.42 -32.58 -34.33
C GLY A 1037 14.47 -33.73 -34.00
N ASP A 1038 14.97 -34.72 -33.25
CA ASP A 1038 14.17 -35.88 -32.86
C ASP A 1038 13.06 -35.48 -31.87
N PRO A 1039 11.77 -35.52 -32.27
CA PRO A 1039 10.67 -35.06 -31.42
C PRO A 1039 10.50 -35.90 -30.15
N ALA A 1040 11.12 -37.09 -30.07
CA ALA A 1040 11.13 -37.91 -28.85
C ALA A 1040 12.08 -37.36 -27.77
N LYS A 1041 13.01 -36.46 -28.14
CA LYS A 1041 13.96 -35.81 -27.23
C LYS A 1041 13.46 -34.48 -26.67
N LEU A 1042 12.30 -33.99 -27.14
CA LEU A 1042 11.64 -32.84 -26.55
C LEU A 1042 11.42 -33.07 -25.05
N GLN A 1043 11.59 -32.01 -24.27
CA GLN A 1043 11.50 -32.11 -22.83
C GLN A 1043 10.05 -32.38 -22.43
N ARG A 1044 9.81 -33.51 -21.76
CA ARG A 1044 8.47 -33.89 -21.30
C ARG A 1044 8.00 -32.97 -20.17
N ILE A 1045 6.75 -32.49 -20.28
CA ILE A 1045 6.10 -31.71 -19.23
C ILE A 1045 5.26 -32.65 -18.37
N GLY A 1046 5.55 -32.67 -17.07
CA GLY A 1046 4.78 -33.48 -16.12
C GLY A 1046 5.15 -34.95 -16.13
N THR A 1047 4.30 -35.75 -15.48
CA THR A 1047 4.48 -37.21 -15.33
C THR A 1047 3.76 -38.02 -16.41
N ASP A 1048 2.81 -37.41 -17.13
CA ASP A 1048 2.10 -38.04 -18.23
C ASP A 1048 2.84 -37.81 -19.55
N SER A 1049 3.05 -38.89 -20.30
CA SER A 1049 3.94 -38.94 -21.47
C SER A 1049 3.39 -38.32 -22.75
N THR A 1050 2.31 -37.54 -22.68
CA THR A 1050 1.61 -37.02 -23.85
C THR A 1050 2.20 -35.68 -24.31
N LEU A 1051 2.54 -34.79 -23.38
CA LEU A 1051 3.04 -33.45 -23.72
C LEU A 1051 4.57 -33.32 -23.55
N ALA A 1052 5.24 -32.95 -24.64
CA ALA A 1052 6.66 -32.61 -24.67
C ALA A 1052 6.89 -31.29 -25.42
N PHE A 1053 7.88 -30.51 -24.99
CA PHE A 1053 8.17 -29.20 -25.56
C PHE A 1053 9.67 -28.92 -25.65
N ASP A 1054 10.03 -27.92 -26.44
CA ASP A 1054 11.37 -27.38 -26.53
C ASP A 1054 11.32 -25.90 -26.96
N ALA A 1055 12.39 -25.16 -26.66
CA ALA A 1055 12.48 -23.73 -26.92
C ALA A 1055 13.87 -23.32 -27.45
N ALA A 1056 13.88 -22.40 -28.40
CA ALA A 1056 15.09 -21.84 -28.99
C ALA A 1056 14.84 -20.36 -29.33
N TRP A 1057 15.89 -19.57 -29.48
CA TRP A 1057 15.76 -18.12 -29.70
C TRP A 1057 16.70 -17.59 -30.78
N ASP A 1058 16.34 -16.45 -31.35
CA ASP A 1058 17.18 -15.63 -32.22
C ASP A 1058 16.87 -14.13 -32.00
N PRO A 1059 17.50 -13.19 -32.74
CA PRO A 1059 17.21 -11.77 -32.59
C PRO A 1059 15.77 -11.34 -32.94
N GLN A 1060 15.00 -12.18 -33.63
CA GLN A 1060 13.63 -11.90 -34.07
C GLN A 1060 12.59 -12.41 -33.05
N GLY A 1061 12.94 -13.40 -32.22
CA GLY A 1061 12.12 -13.80 -31.08
C GLY A 1061 12.45 -15.16 -30.46
N LEU A 1062 11.52 -15.63 -29.62
CA LEU A 1062 11.52 -16.96 -29.02
C LEU A 1062 10.62 -17.87 -29.85
N ALA A 1063 11.15 -19.00 -30.32
CA ALA A 1063 10.39 -20.06 -30.95
C ALA A 1063 10.09 -21.18 -29.93
N LEU A 1064 8.90 -21.77 -30.03
CA LEU A 1064 8.45 -22.85 -29.15
C LEU A 1064 7.91 -23.99 -29.99
N ALA A 1065 8.39 -25.20 -29.75
CA ALA A 1065 7.78 -26.43 -30.26
C ALA A 1065 7.09 -27.17 -29.12
N TYR A 1066 5.89 -27.68 -29.39
CA TYR A 1066 5.20 -28.58 -28.48
C TYR A 1066 4.55 -29.72 -29.26
N ARG A 1067 4.57 -30.90 -28.66
CA ARG A 1067 3.91 -32.12 -29.12
C ARG A 1067 3.00 -32.59 -28.00
N GLY A 1068 1.75 -32.88 -28.31
CA GLY A 1068 0.77 -33.46 -27.41
C GLY A 1068 0.34 -34.87 -27.82
#